data_AF-A0A4Q4VZK8-F1
#
_entry.id   AF-A0A4Q4VZK8-F1
#
_cell.length_a   1.000
_cell.length_b   1.000
_cell.length_c   1.000
_cell.angle_alpha   90.00
_cell.angle_beta   90.00
_cell.angle_gamma   90.00
#
_symmetry.space_group_name_H-M   'P 1'
#
loop_
_entity.id
_entity.type
_entity.pdbx_description
1 polymer ?
#
loop_
_entity_poly.entity_id
_entity_poly.type
_entity_poly.pdbx_seq_one_letter_code
_entity_poly.pdbx_strand_id
1 'polypeptide(L)'
;MRYSFFETVTLAALAGLSSAQELSSTIVGTFGDIGLARIPTDIEELSWVRGNSITDDEGERIITSSFYLGTPFELDTGDTRACAAFFHQSTARFPGDHVDTAQGTCEQASVDSACIDALVARARALRIEDGEDACERLQEDFLDNLDRECQGLAGTDRWESVRVRPIFGPGAPDVILSSDNLTSNCWPIEPKQHDLAFVESHEVTTRNLTAARTNDLFYDVTPILTVFYGAENGLVANFSSQMTCLKVVNSSVALEAIIEEQREEEEGAAAAIHVSGAMAAITGVITMFSILLLRQALNYYGLVAHGSTLFVLILFSVYRAGTYLVRRSRRGRTSYVAVPGSPVLKQQRQNALGSWSATARSAVWWLGDEVTFLGRNWGQRGELVFGSLWAVWLLSLCVIGTGNDYLHLTKRFGIVAVSQLPIQYVLALKKFNPVALIFRSSHEGVNRWHRVLGRVIYYLMCLHAAFYLNYYYQMGILGRRIIDIVPALGLTAFIGMVLLNTTALSIIRRYSYRIFFITHLIVALALPPVVFFHHRSSTFYVAEALALFIIDLALRKMDTFTTDASLVPIPGSNLIKIVAPVPPQKISRFRESPGTHVYLSIPASSRPSPSAVSASHYIFEFMFNPFTIALVDEHSTDLTLIARCLNGPMTQNLTRLANASTAGMKIPLSIEGPYGCAARFPNFGGPEFDQILLVAGGVGASFVLPVYRSVLGENPRAGVTMVWAVRSASDATWPASDVSQSILEDNKVQLYLTGDILESTSGTGSLSGGETVLEMDHLSQRQPKHSPDRNRRRPDLRKIVDDVFKHGVEERVAVLVCGPEGMADELRRYVGTWVRKGRKVWWHNESFGW
;
A
#
# COMPACT_ATOMS: atom_id res chain seq x y z
N MET A 1 -17.84 38.09 -19.08
CA MET A 1 -18.00 38.20 -17.61
C MET A 1 -17.74 36.81 -17.03
N ARG A 2 -16.48 36.37 -16.94
CA ARG A 2 -15.51 36.59 -15.83
C ARG A 2 -16.00 36.09 -14.47
N TYR A 3 -15.48 34.90 -14.14
CA TYR A 3 -15.13 34.30 -12.85
C TYR A 3 -15.54 35.07 -11.57
N SER A 4 -16.33 34.43 -10.72
CA SER A 4 -16.39 34.68 -9.28
C SER A 4 -17.05 33.48 -8.58
N PHE A 5 -16.22 32.50 -8.17
CA PHE A 5 -16.55 31.56 -7.08
C PHE A 5 -15.32 30.81 -6.52
N PHE A 6 -14.10 31.25 -6.85
CA PHE A 6 -12.84 30.60 -6.45
C PHE A 6 -11.94 31.47 -5.57
N GLU A 7 -12.43 32.60 -5.03
CA GLU A 7 -11.61 33.58 -4.30
C GLU A 7 -11.80 33.61 -2.78
N THR A 8 -12.74 32.86 -2.19
CA THR A 8 -13.04 32.97 -0.75
C THR A 8 -12.35 31.94 0.15
N VAL A 9 -11.57 30.99 -0.39
CA VAL A 9 -10.79 30.02 0.42
C VAL A 9 -9.27 30.27 0.35
N THR A 10 -8.82 31.14 -0.57
CA THR A 10 -7.39 31.48 -0.77
C THR A 10 -6.96 32.80 -0.12
N LEU A 11 -7.89 33.60 0.40
CA LEU A 11 -7.59 34.92 0.99
C LEU A 11 -7.51 34.96 2.53
N ALA A 12 -7.90 33.89 3.22
CA ALA A 12 -7.68 33.77 4.67
C ALA A 12 -6.25 33.28 5.03
N ALA A 13 -5.50 32.76 4.05
CA ALA A 13 -4.11 32.31 4.23
C ALA A 13 -3.06 33.40 3.90
N LEU A 14 -3.49 34.59 3.47
CA LEU A 14 -2.59 35.69 3.07
C LEU A 14 -2.66 36.92 4.00
N ALA A 15 -3.52 36.92 5.02
CA ALA A 15 -3.61 38.00 6.01
C ALA A 15 -2.82 37.74 7.32
N GLY A 16 -2.10 36.62 7.41
CA GLY A 16 -1.18 36.31 8.53
C GLY A 16 0.30 36.58 8.23
N LEU A 17 0.62 37.19 7.08
CA LEU A 17 1.99 37.31 6.55
C LEU A 17 2.63 38.70 6.76
N SER A 18 2.08 39.57 7.62
CA SER A 18 2.69 40.88 7.91
C SER A 18 3.14 41.09 9.36
N SER A 19 3.18 40.04 10.19
CA SER A 19 3.72 40.12 11.56
C SER A 19 4.93 39.20 11.79
N ALA A 20 5.41 38.49 10.77
CA ALA A 20 6.56 37.58 10.87
C ALA A 20 7.90 38.24 10.52
N GLN A 21 7.97 39.58 10.52
CA GLN A 21 9.18 40.33 10.14
C GLN A 21 9.97 40.88 11.35
N GLU A 22 9.51 40.63 12.58
CA GLU A 22 10.24 40.98 13.81
C GLU A 22 10.78 39.79 14.62
N LEU A 23 10.58 38.54 14.17
CA LEU A 23 11.16 37.34 14.81
C LEU A 23 12.42 36.80 14.09
N SER A 24 13.14 37.67 13.38
CA SER A 24 14.29 37.31 12.54
C SER A 24 15.65 37.31 13.27
N SER A 25 15.72 37.37 14.60
CA SER A 25 16.99 37.50 15.32
C SER A 25 17.39 36.34 16.23
N THR A 26 16.69 35.20 16.22
CA THR A 26 17.01 34.07 17.13
C THR A 26 16.86 32.69 16.48
N ILE A 27 17.27 32.55 15.21
CA ILE A 27 17.33 31.24 14.54
C ILE A 27 18.78 30.75 14.57
N VAL A 28 19.12 29.85 15.50
CA VAL A 28 20.42 29.16 15.55
C VAL A 28 20.20 27.68 15.20
N GLY A 29 20.50 27.31 13.94
CA GLY A 29 20.80 25.94 13.48
C GLY A 29 19.74 24.83 13.58
N THR A 30 19.82 23.81 12.71
CA THR A 30 19.17 22.50 12.92
C THR A 30 20.12 21.56 13.65
N PHE A 31 19.70 20.97 14.77
CA PHE A 31 20.53 20.04 15.55
C PHE A 31 20.64 18.67 14.86
N GLY A 32 21.86 18.15 14.79
CA GLY A 32 22.13 16.80 14.26
C GLY A 32 21.82 15.71 15.28
N ASP A 33 22.22 15.94 16.53
CA ASP A 33 22.03 15.06 17.69
C ASP A 33 21.72 15.90 18.93
N ILE A 34 21.07 15.29 19.92
CA ILE A 34 20.53 15.95 21.11
C ILE A 34 20.92 15.16 22.36
N GLY A 35 21.17 15.86 23.46
CA GLY A 35 21.28 15.31 24.81
C GLY A 35 20.25 15.93 25.73
N LEU A 36 19.71 15.14 26.65
CA LEU A 36 18.77 15.55 27.69
C LEU A 36 19.25 14.99 29.03
N ALA A 37 19.25 15.81 30.08
CA ALA A 37 19.49 15.35 31.45
C ALA A 37 18.58 16.08 32.44
N ARG A 38 17.92 15.34 33.34
CA ARG A 38 17.16 15.94 34.46
C ARG A 38 18.13 16.52 35.48
N ILE A 39 17.72 17.62 36.12
CA ILE A 39 18.44 18.24 37.23
C ILE A 39 17.85 17.68 38.52
N PRO A 40 18.55 16.79 39.26
CA PRO A 40 18.03 16.21 40.49
C PRO A 40 18.10 17.22 41.64
N THR A 41 17.12 18.12 41.67
CA THR A 41 16.92 19.12 42.73
C THR A 41 15.57 18.91 43.41
N ASP A 42 15.37 19.52 44.57
CA ASP A 42 14.07 19.53 45.27
C ASP A 42 12.98 20.29 44.49
N ILE A 43 13.35 21.02 43.43
CA ILE A 43 12.44 21.63 42.47
C ILE A 43 12.07 20.54 41.44
N GLU A 44 10.81 20.11 41.43
CA GLU A 44 10.33 19.07 40.52
C GLU A 44 10.51 19.47 39.05
N GLU A 45 11.02 18.54 38.24
CA GLU A 45 11.00 18.55 36.76
C GLU A 45 11.88 19.57 35.99
N LEU A 46 12.95 20.12 36.57
CA LEU A 46 13.93 20.89 35.79
C LEU A 46 14.82 19.99 34.90
N SER A 47 15.13 20.43 33.67
CA SER A 47 15.97 19.66 32.74
C SER A 47 16.91 20.50 31.87
N TRP A 48 18.10 19.96 31.59
CA TRP A 48 19.07 20.51 30.64
C TRP A 48 18.96 19.80 29.30
N VAL A 49 18.96 20.58 28.22
CA VAL A 49 18.97 20.07 26.85
C VAL A 49 20.16 20.66 26.09
N ARG A 50 20.90 19.80 25.40
CA ARG A 50 22.02 20.18 24.53
C ARG A 50 21.74 19.76 23.10
N GLY A 51 21.89 20.67 22.16
CA GLY A 51 21.84 20.39 20.73
C GLY A 51 23.15 20.77 20.05
N ASN A 52 23.70 19.87 19.24
CA ASN A 52 24.91 20.15 18.47
C ASN A 52 24.57 20.29 16.98
N SER A 53 25.04 21.37 16.37
CA SER A 53 24.96 21.60 14.92
C SER A 53 26.36 21.75 14.32
N ILE A 54 26.52 21.28 13.09
CA ILE A 54 27.77 21.42 12.34
C ILE A 54 27.50 22.36 11.17
N THR A 55 28.34 23.37 11.02
CA THR A 55 28.40 24.22 9.84
C THR A 55 29.80 24.16 9.24
N ASP A 56 29.87 24.14 7.91
CA ASP A 56 31.12 24.15 7.18
C ASP A 56 31.27 25.53 6.52
N ASP A 57 32.33 26.26 6.87
CA ASP A 57 32.61 27.61 6.34
C ASP A 57 34.08 27.71 5.87
N GLU A 58 34.27 28.08 4.59
CA GLU A 58 35.58 28.25 3.93
C GLU A 58 36.65 27.15 4.21
N GLY A 59 36.24 25.90 4.43
CA GLY A 59 37.14 24.77 4.71
C GLY A 59 37.45 24.55 6.20
N GLU A 60 36.86 25.37 7.07
CA GLU A 60 36.80 25.16 8.52
C GLU A 60 35.45 24.53 8.89
N ARG A 61 35.47 23.61 9.85
CA ARG A 61 34.25 23.01 10.40
C ARG A 61 33.97 23.63 11.76
N ILE A 62 32.81 24.25 11.91
CA ILE A 62 32.35 24.90 13.13
C ILE A 62 31.29 24.00 13.77
N ILE A 63 31.56 23.59 15.01
CA ILE A 63 30.62 22.83 15.84
C ILE A 63 30.03 23.80 16.84
N THR A 64 28.72 24.01 16.76
CA THR A 64 27.97 24.87 17.68
C THR A 64 27.17 23.99 18.64
N SER A 65 27.45 24.10 19.93
CA SER A 65 26.68 23.49 21.00
C SER A 65 25.74 24.50 21.62
N SER A 66 24.44 24.24 21.57
CA SER A 66 23.40 25.11 22.13
C SER A 66 22.78 24.44 23.36
N PHE A 67 22.60 25.20 24.44
CA PHE A 67 22.10 24.73 25.72
C PHE A 67 20.78 25.42 26.06
N TYR A 68 19.81 24.61 26.47
CA TYR A 68 18.47 25.06 26.82
C TYR A 68 18.06 24.51 28.18
N LEU A 69 17.28 25.31 28.92
CA LEU A 69 16.68 24.93 30.19
C LEU A 69 15.18 24.66 29.97
N GLY A 70 14.74 23.45 30.29
CA GLY A 70 13.33 23.07 30.35
C GLY A 70 12.78 23.28 31.76
N THR A 71 11.67 24.02 31.86
CA THR A 71 10.97 24.30 33.12
C THR A 71 9.50 23.88 33.05
N PRO A 72 8.89 23.41 34.16
CA PRO A 72 7.45 23.14 34.21
C PRO A 72 6.60 24.35 33.81
N PHE A 73 5.44 24.09 33.23
CA PHE A 73 4.46 25.12 32.87
C PHE A 73 3.99 25.87 34.13
N GLU A 74 3.98 27.21 34.08
CA GLU A 74 3.59 28.09 35.20
C GLU A 74 4.48 28.02 36.46
N LEU A 75 5.78 27.71 36.33
CA LEU A 75 6.71 27.77 37.47
C LEU A 75 6.87 29.21 37.99
N ASP A 76 6.34 29.50 39.18
CA ASP A 76 6.57 30.78 39.87
C ASP A 76 7.96 30.78 40.52
N THR A 77 8.87 31.58 39.97
CA THR A 77 10.26 31.66 40.43
C THR A 77 10.42 32.55 41.66
N GLY A 78 9.41 33.35 42.02
CA GLY A 78 9.47 34.29 43.14
C GLY A 78 10.73 35.18 43.11
N ASP A 79 11.38 35.35 44.27
CA ASP A 79 12.64 36.10 44.40
C ASP A 79 13.89 35.22 44.20
N THR A 80 13.75 34.04 43.58
CA THR A 80 14.85 33.07 43.47
C THR A 80 15.88 33.52 42.45
N ARG A 81 17.15 33.53 42.87
CA ARG A 81 18.27 33.75 41.96
C ARG A 81 19.00 32.44 41.71
N ALA A 82 19.21 32.11 40.44
CA ALA A 82 19.90 30.87 40.09
C ALA A 82 20.83 31.08 38.90
N CYS A 83 21.98 30.40 38.95
CA CYS A 83 23.04 30.48 37.96
C CYS A 83 23.40 29.09 37.44
N ALA A 84 23.80 29.01 36.17
CA ALA A 84 24.34 27.82 35.55
C ALA A 84 25.76 28.09 35.06
N ALA A 85 26.75 27.37 35.59
CA ALA A 85 28.14 27.42 35.16
C ALA A 85 28.46 26.26 34.22
N PHE A 86 28.79 26.58 32.97
CA PHE A 86 29.14 25.64 31.89
C PHE A 86 30.66 25.52 31.78
N PHE A 87 31.18 24.31 31.95
CA PHE A 87 32.61 24.01 31.85
C PHE A 87 32.89 23.41 30.46
N HIS A 88 33.11 24.27 29.46
CA HIS A 88 33.40 23.80 28.10
C HIS A 88 34.83 23.27 27.97
N GLN A 89 35.06 22.43 26.95
CA GLN A 89 36.37 21.84 26.66
C GLN A 89 36.97 21.06 27.84
N SER A 90 36.12 20.51 28.70
CA SER A 90 36.54 19.68 29.83
C SER A 90 37.11 18.33 29.39
N THR A 91 37.85 17.67 30.29
CA THR A 91 38.36 16.32 30.06
C THR A 91 37.35 15.22 30.41
N ALA A 92 36.13 15.57 30.84
CA ALA A 92 35.11 14.62 31.29
C ALA A 92 34.68 13.66 30.18
N ARG A 93 34.51 12.37 30.53
CA ARG A 93 34.14 11.31 29.58
C ARG A 93 33.30 10.23 30.27
N PHE A 94 32.17 9.87 29.66
CA PHE A 94 31.45 8.67 30.07
C PHE A 94 32.18 7.40 29.59
N PRO A 95 32.20 6.31 30.39
CA PRO A 95 32.74 5.02 29.96
C PRO A 95 31.85 4.40 28.87
N GLY A 96 32.45 3.97 27.75
CA GLY A 96 31.73 3.35 26.62
C GLY A 96 32.10 3.95 25.26
N ASP A 97 31.50 3.43 24.18
CA ASP A 97 31.62 4.06 22.85
C ASP A 97 30.76 5.35 22.84
N HIS A 98 31.12 6.33 22.00
CA HIS A 98 30.56 7.70 22.01
C HIS A 98 29.01 7.80 21.91
N VAL A 99 28.29 6.71 21.66
CA VAL A 99 26.88 6.65 21.24
C VAL A 99 25.91 6.15 22.32
N ASP A 100 26.40 5.64 23.47
CA ASP A 100 25.57 4.75 24.30
C ASP A 100 24.63 5.43 25.32
N THR A 101 24.96 6.61 25.88
CA THR A 101 24.13 7.28 26.90
C THR A 101 24.23 8.81 26.83
N ALA A 102 23.10 9.54 26.85
CA ALA A 102 23.11 11.03 26.78
C ALA A 102 23.32 11.71 28.14
N GLN A 103 23.08 10.94 29.20
CA GLN A 103 22.98 11.42 30.56
C GLN A 103 23.63 10.43 31.54
N GLY A 104 24.18 10.98 32.62
CA GLY A 104 24.73 10.27 33.77
C GLY A 104 25.17 11.28 34.82
N THR A 105 25.45 10.82 36.04
CA THR A 105 26.05 11.70 37.05
C THR A 105 27.45 12.13 36.60
N CYS A 106 27.93 13.29 37.04
CA CYS A 106 29.30 13.69 36.70
C CYS A 106 30.36 12.70 37.21
N GLU A 107 30.08 11.97 38.30
CA GLU A 107 30.92 10.85 38.76
C GLU A 107 31.01 9.73 37.71
N GLN A 108 29.90 9.41 37.03
CA GLN A 108 29.89 8.47 35.91
C GLN A 108 30.64 9.01 34.69
N ALA A 109 30.74 10.33 34.54
CA ALA A 109 31.53 11.00 33.50
C ALA A 109 33.03 11.15 33.85
N SER A 110 33.53 10.32 34.77
CA SER A 110 34.91 10.34 35.28
C SER A 110 35.36 11.67 35.87
N VAL A 111 34.43 12.47 36.41
CA VAL A 111 34.77 13.68 37.18
C VAL A 111 35.03 13.28 38.64
N ASP A 112 36.16 13.75 39.20
CA ASP A 112 36.52 13.50 40.59
C ASP A 112 35.51 14.16 41.55
N SER A 113 34.98 13.40 42.50
CA SER A 113 34.04 13.92 43.50
C SER A 113 34.67 15.02 44.36
N ALA A 114 35.99 14.98 44.61
CA ALA A 114 36.69 16.05 45.32
C ALA A 114 36.66 17.38 44.55
N CYS A 115 36.67 17.34 43.21
CA CYS A 115 36.50 18.53 42.38
C CYS A 115 35.05 19.04 42.43
N ILE A 116 34.06 18.14 42.35
CA ILE A 116 32.64 18.52 42.46
C ILE A 116 32.38 19.22 43.80
N ASP A 117 32.88 18.63 44.89
CA ASP A 117 32.75 19.21 46.24
C ASP A 117 33.44 20.57 46.36
N ALA A 118 34.62 20.75 45.76
CA ALA A 118 35.33 22.02 45.75
C ALA A 118 34.56 23.11 45.01
N LEU A 119 34.02 22.81 43.82
CA LEU A 119 33.20 23.74 43.04
C LEU A 119 31.91 24.13 43.77
N VAL A 120 31.24 23.16 44.40
CA VAL A 120 30.03 23.41 45.20
C VAL A 120 30.36 24.24 46.44
N ALA A 121 31.44 23.93 47.16
CA ALA A 121 31.87 24.67 48.34
C ALA A 121 32.21 26.13 47.98
N ARG A 122 32.85 26.35 46.83
CA ARG A 122 33.17 27.66 46.28
C ARG A 122 31.92 28.46 45.96
N ALA A 123 30.97 27.87 45.23
CA ALA A 123 29.70 28.53 44.91
C ALA A 123 28.88 28.88 46.16
N ARG A 124 28.95 28.04 47.21
CA ARG A 124 28.29 28.29 48.51
C ARG A 124 28.97 29.38 49.32
N ALA A 125 30.30 29.48 49.26
CA ALA A 125 31.08 30.45 50.02
C ALA A 125 31.07 31.86 49.41
N LEU A 126 30.46 32.02 48.24
CA LEU A 126 30.35 33.29 47.54
C LEU A 126 29.59 34.30 48.39
N ARG A 127 30.26 35.40 48.77
CA ARG A 127 29.63 36.54 49.42
C ARG A 127 29.09 37.46 48.34
N ILE A 128 27.78 37.65 48.32
CA ILE A 128 27.07 38.51 47.38
C ILE A 128 26.60 39.73 48.18
N GLU A 129 27.07 40.92 47.82
CA GLU A 129 26.60 42.16 48.47
C GLU A 129 25.23 42.59 47.91
N ASP A 130 24.48 43.39 48.68
CA ASP A 130 23.15 43.87 48.27
C ASP A 130 23.24 44.70 46.97
N GLY A 131 22.71 44.14 45.88
CA GLY A 131 22.69 44.78 44.55
C GLY A 131 23.71 44.24 43.56
N GLU A 132 24.60 43.33 43.97
CA GLU A 132 25.49 42.59 43.06
C GLU A 132 24.77 41.43 42.35
N ASP A 133 25.19 41.14 41.11
CA ASP A 133 24.74 39.98 40.36
C ASP A 133 25.54 38.75 40.80
N ALA A 134 24.83 37.78 41.39
CA ALA A 134 25.40 36.54 41.91
C ALA A 134 26.11 35.73 40.82
N CYS A 135 25.61 35.76 39.58
CA CYS A 135 26.14 34.98 38.47
C CYS A 135 27.40 35.64 37.87
N GLU A 136 27.46 36.98 37.83
CA GLU A 136 28.67 37.70 37.44
C GLU A 136 29.80 37.49 38.45
N ARG A 137 29.49 37.55 39.75
CA ARG A 137 30.49 37.31 40.78
C ARG A 137 30.99 35.87 40.79
N LEU A 138 30.11 34.91 40.51
CA LEU A 138 30.47 33.50 40.36
C LEU A 138 31.34 33.27 39.10
N GLN A 139 31.06 33.98 38.00
CA GLN A 139 31.90 33.98 36.80
C GLN A 139 33.32 34.45 37.12
N GLU A 140 33.47 35.59 37.80
CA GLU A 140 34.78 36.13 38.18
C GLU A 140 35.55 35.16 39.08
N ASP A 141 34.90 34.61 40.11
CA ASP A 141 35.56 33.70 41.04
C ASP A 141 36.09 32.44 40.35
N PHE A 142 35.32 31.86 39.43
CA PHE A 142 35.78 30.72 38.63
C PHE A 142 36.85 31.10 37.61
N LEU A 143 36.85 32.30 37.03
CA LEU A 143 37.93 32.70 36.12
C LEU A 143 39.26 32.94 36.84
N ASP A 144 39.20 33.49 38.06
CA ASP A 144 40.39 33.86 38.83
C ASP A 144 40.96 32.68 39.64
N ASN A 145 40.15 31.67 39.94
CA ASN A 145 40.53 30.57 40.81
C ASN A 145 40.24 29.20 40.20
N LEU A 146 41.27 28.34 40.19
CA LEU A 146 41.15 26.91 39.88
C LEU A 146 41.55 26.10 41.11
N ASP A 147 40.62 25.33 41.67
CA ASP A 147 40.89 24.39 42.74
C ASP A 147 41.85 23.29 42.27
N ARG A 148 42.76 22.86 43.15
CA ARG A 148 43.80 21.88 42.79
C ARG A 148 43.18 20.55 42.39
N GLU A 149 42.09 20.20 43.04
CA GLU A 149 41.25 19.04 42.82
C GLU A 149 40.63 19.05 41.41
N CYS A 150 40.43 20.22 40.82
CA CYS A 150 39.80 20.39 39.50
C CYS A 150 40.78 20.53 38.33
N GLN A 151 42.09 20.48 38.56
CA GLN A 151 43.09 20.54 37.49
C GLN A 151 42.92 19.41 36.46
N GLY A 152 42.50 18.22 36.93
CA GLY A 152 42.21 17.10 36.05
C GLY A 152 41.05 17.39 35.09
N LEU A 153 40.00 18.06 35.57
CA LEU A 153 38.80 18.42 34.80
C LEU A 153 39.06 19.56 33.81
N ALA A 154 39.82 20.58 34.24
CA ALA A 154 40.19 21.72 33.42
C ALA A 154 41.21 21.36 32.31
N GLY A 155 42.02 20.31 32.53
CA GLY A 155 43.08 19.90 31.62
C GLY A 155 44.25 20.90 31.48
N THR A 156 44.17 22.03 32.18
CA THR A 156 45.09 23.17 32.15
C THR A 156 45.23 23.78 33.55
N ASP A 157 46.07 24.81 33.70
CA ASP A 157 46.35 25.51 34.97
C ASP A 157 45.33 26.61 35.31
N ARG A 158 44.32 26.82 34.46
CA ARG A 158 43.20 27.75 34.65
C ARG A 158 41.97 27.26 33.88
N TRP A 159 40.79 27.80 34.15
CA TRP A 159 39.62 27.50 33.31
C TRP A 159 39.71 28.24 31.97
N GLU A 160 39.88 27.53 30.85
CA GLU A 160 39.98 28.15 29.51
C GLU A 160 38.64 28.66 28.98
N SER A 161 37.54 27.99 29.29
CA SER A 161 36.22 28.32 28.77
C SER A 161 35.09 27.98 29.75
N VAL A 162 35.10 28.62 30.92
CA VAL A 162 33.96 28.60 31.86
C VAL A 162 33.05 29.78 31.61
N ARG A 163 31.74 29.51 31.49
CA ARG A 163 30.71 30.54 31.31
C ARG A 163 29.57 30.34 32.30
N VAL A 164 29.22 31.38 33.02
CA VAL A 164 28.13 31.41 33.99
C VAL A 164 27.02 32.27 33.42
N ARG A 165 25.80 31.73 33.42
CA ARG A 165 24.59 32.43 32.97
C ARG A 165 23.53 32.45 34.06
N PRO A 166 22.82 33.57 34.25
CA PRO A 166 21.60 33.58 35.05
C PRO A 166 20.54 32.71 34.38
N ILE A 167 19.90 31.86 35.17
CA ILE A 167 18.76 31.04 34.73
C ILE A 167 17.46 31.46 35.42
N PHE A 168 17.53 32.03 36.63
CA PHE A 168 16.41 32.71 37.31
C PHE A 168 16.89 34.02 37.92
N GLY A 169 16.02 35.03 37.94
CA GLY A 169 16.30 36.38 38.43
C GLY A 169 16.67 37.38 37.32
N PRO A 170 17.18 38.57 37.68
CA PRO A 170 17.59 39.59 36.72
C PRO A 170 18.59 39.03 35.69
N GLY A 171 18.35 39.30 34.40
CA GLY A 171 19.22 38.83 33.31
C GLY A 171 18.95 37.41 32.82
N ALA A 172 18.00 36.67 33.43
CA ALA A 172 17.57 35.37 32.95
C ALA A 172 16.98 35.44 31.52
N PRO A 173 17.17 34.40 30.69
CA PRO A 173 16.72 34.38 29.30
C PRO A 173 15.18 34.40 29.17
N ASP A 174 14.70 35.03 28.10
CA ASP A 174 13.27 35.02 27.75
C ASP A 174 12.79 33.59 27.49
N VAL A 175 11.62 33.27 28.04
CA VAL A 175 10.99 31.96 27.93
C VAL A 175 10.27 31.83 26.60
N ILE A 176 10.59 30.79 25.83
CA ILE A 176 9.78 30.33 24.70
C ILE A 176 8.57 29.61 25.27
N LEU A 177 7.41 30.27 25.17
CA LEU A 177 6.14 29.75 25.69
C LEU A 177 5.82 28.38 25.09
N SER A 178 5.29 27.49 25.93
CA SER A 178 4.79 26.16 25.53
C SER A 178 3.88 26.18 24.28
N SER A 179 3.08 27.23 24.07
CA SER A 179 2.25 27.41 22.86
C SER A 179 3.08 27.51 21.57
N ASP A 180 4.25 28.14 21.61
CA ASP A 180 5.13 28.30 20.46
C ASP A 180 6.03 27.06 20.29
N ASN A 181 6.44 26.43 21.39
CA ASN A 181 7.18 25.16 21.40
C ASN A 181 6.37 23.99 20.79
N LEU A 182 5.05 23.95 21.03
CA LEU A 182 4.15 22.95 20.45
C LEU A 182 4.02 23.04 18.92
N THR A 183 4.27 24.21 18.33
CA THR A 183 4.16 24.43 16.88
C THR A 183 5.46 24.18 16.11
N SER A 184 6.59 24.02 16.80
CA SER A 184 7.92 23.92 16.20
C SER A 184 8.66 22.63 16.55
N ASN A 185 9.20 21.96 15.52
CA ASN A 185 10.10 20.81 15.70
C ASN A 185 11.57 21.23 15.92
N CYS A 186 11.86 22.54 16.01
CA CYS A 186 13.22 23.05 16.20
C CYS A 186 13.76 22.85 17.62
N TRP A 187 12.86 22.62 18.60
CA TRP A 187 13.20 22.63 20.01
C TRP A 187 13.27 21.20 20.58
N PRO A 188 14.38 20.80 21.23
CA PRO A 188 14.63 19.40 21.56
C PRO A 188 14.22 18.98 22.98
N ILE A 189 13.04 19.38 23.49
CA ILE A 189 12.61 19.00 24.86
C ILE A 189 11.46 17.98 24.88
N GLU A 190 11.49 17.10 25.89
CA GLU A 190 10.37 16.26 26.32
C GLU A 190 10.27 16.30 27.86
N PRO A 191 9.07 16.51 28.44
CA PRO A 191 7.79 16.65 27.76
C PRO A 191 7.63 18.02 27.09
N LYS A 192 7.01 18.04 25.90
CA LYS A 192 6.74 19.25 25.10
C LYS A 192 5.82 20.29 25.76
N GLN A 193 5.33 19.98 26.95
CA GLN A 193 4.53 20.84 27.81
C GLN A 193 5.38 21.77 28.70
N HIS A 194 6.68 21.51 28.81
CA HIS A 194 7.61 22.39 29.50
C HIS A 194 7.88 23.64 28.66
N ASP A 195 8.11 24.74 29.37
CA ASP A 195 8.60 25.98 28.80
C ASP A 195 10.11 25.86 28.54
N LEU A 196 10.61 26.53 27.51
CA LEU A 196 12.01 26.41 27.09
C LEU A 196 12.72 27.76 27.10
N ALA A 197 13.86 27.86 27.76
CA ALA A 197 14.71 29.03 27.67
C ALA A 197 16.05 28.68 27.01
N PHE A 198 16.47 29.47 26.01
CA PHE A 198 17.82 29.38 25.45
C PHE A 198 18.80 30.05 26.41
N VAL A 199 19.78 29.30 26.91
CA VAL A 199 20.68 29.79 27.96
C VAL A 199 22.03 30.22 27.40
N GLU A 200 22.67 29.39 26.57
CA GLU A 200 24.01 29.67 26.03
C GLU A 200 24.29 28.86 24.76
N SER A 201 25.20 29.35 23.92
CA SER A 201 25.86 28.55 22.89
C SER A 201 27.40 28.66 22.95
N HIS A 202 28.07 27.57 22.59
CA HIS A 202 29.53 27.49 22.50
C HIS A 202 29.95 26.97 21.13
N GLU A 203 30.93 27.63 20.51
CA GLU A 203 31.43 27.28 19.18
C GLU A 203 32.88 26.81 19.23
N VAL A 204 33.14 25.67 18.61
CA VAL A 204 34.49 25.13 18.43
C VAL A 204 34.77 25.00 16.94
N THR A 205 35.82 25.68 16.49
CA THR A 205 36.26 25.64 15.09
C THR A 205 37.45 24.69 14.94
N THR A 206 37.39 23.77 13.98
CA THR A 206 38.50 22.87 13.65
C THR A 206 38.89 22.95 12.17
N ARG A 207 40.19 23.13 11.93
CA ARG A 207 40.82 23.06 10.60
C ARG A 207 41.27 21.65 10.24
N ASN A 208 41.33 20.74 11.22
CA ASN A 208 41.84 19.38 11.03
C ASN A 208 40.64 18.43 10.86
N LEU A 209 40.30 18.14 9.61
CA LEU A 209 39.10 17.42 9.18
C LEU A 209 39.17 15.90 9.40
N THR A 210 39.90 15.41 10.41
CA THR A 210 39.85 13.98 10.73
C THR A 210 38.50 13.68 11.38
N ALA A 211 37.83 12.65 10.87
CA ALA A 211 36.52 12.22 11.39
C ALA A 211 36.58 11.90 12.89
N ALA A 212 37.70 11.38 13.38
CA ALA A 212 37.93 11.10 14.80
C ALA A 212 37.89 12.37 15.66
N ARG A 213 38.67 13.41 15.29
CA ARG A 213 38.71 14.67 16.05
C ARG A 213 37.39 15.43 15.98
N THR A 214 36.70 15.36 14.84
CA THR A 214 35.36 15.97 14.69
C THR A 214 34.35 15.27 15.60
N ASN A 215 34.38 13.93 15.68
CA ASN A 215 33.51 13.17 16.56
C ASN A 215 33.82 13.42 18.05
N ASP A 216 35.10 13.50 18.42
CA ASP A 216 35.50 13.78 19.80
C ASP A 216 34.97 15.14 20.28
N LEU A 217 35.02 16.15 19.41
CA LEU A 217 34.47 17.49 19.70
C LEU A 217 32.94 17.52 19.64
N PHE A 218 32.33 16.74 18.75
CA PHE A 218 30.88 16.71 18.60
C PHE A 218 30.18 15.94 19.73
N TYR A 219 30.85 14.97 20.34
CA TYR A 219 30.32 14.15 21.45
C TYR A 219 31.05 14.42 22.78
N ASP A 220 31.70 15.57 22.93
CA ASP A 220 32.35 15.96 24.18
C ASP A 220 31.31 16.08 25.32
N VAL A 221 31.76 15.94 26.56
CA VAL A 221 30.90 16.08 27.74
C VAL A 221 31.07 17.49 28.29
N THR A 222 29.94 18.18 28.53
CA THR A 222 29.93 19.47 29.21
C THR A 222 29.37 19.28 30.63
N PRO A 223 30.20 19.43 31.67
CA PRO A 223 29.74 19.58 33.04
C PRO A 223 29.04 20.93 33.24
N ILE A 224 27.92 20.92 33.95
CA ILE A 224 27.08 22.07 34.23
C ILE A 224 26.81 22.10 35.74
N LEU A 225 27.28 23.14 36.44
CA LEU A 225 26.96 23.38 37.84
C LEU A 225 25.75 24.33 37.91
N THR A 226 24.61 23.82 38.35
CA THR A 226 23.39 24.59 38.57
C THR A 226 23.30 24.99 40.04
N VAL A 227 23.18 26.27 40.34
CA VAL A 227 23.21 26.82 41.71
C VAL A 227 21.99 27.68 41.97
N PHE A 228 21.34 27.48 43.11
CA PHE A 228 20.19 28.23 43.59
C PHE A 228 20.57 28.95 44.89
N TYR A 229 20.47 30.28 44.89
CA TYR A 229 20.63 31.12 46.07
C TYR A 229 19.25 31.34 46.69
N GLY A 230 19.05 30.84 47.92
CA GLY A 230 17.75 30.86 48.57
C GLY A 230 17.29 32.28 48.95
N ALA A 231 15.98 32.48 48.94
CA ALA A 231 15.31 33.73 49.31
C ALA A 231 14.06 33.44 50.16
N GLU A 232 13.63 34.37 51.02
CA GLU A 232 12.50 34.15 51.96
C GLU A 232 11.18 33.79 51.26
N ASN A 233 10.96 34.29 50.04
CA ASN A 233 9.80 33.97 49.18
C ASN A 233 10.20 33.25 47.87
N GLY A 234 11.29 32.48 47.89
CA GLY A 234 11.83 31.78 46.71
C GLY A 234 11.48 30.28 46.64
N LEU A 235 11.73 29.68 45.48
CA LEU A 235 11.65 28.24 45.17
C LEU A 235 12.55 27.38 46.09
N VAL A 236 13.64 27.95 46.61
CA VAL A 236 14.52 27.26 47.56
C VAL A 236 14.73 28.14 48.79
N ALA A 237 14.52 27.57 49.98
CA ALA A 237 14.68 28.28 51.25
C ALA A 237 16.17 28.51 51.64
N ASN A 238 17.08 27.68 51.14
CA ASN A 238 18.52 27.71 51.43
C ASN A 238 19.33 27.52 50.15
N PHE A 239 20.66 27.63 50.22
CA PHE A 239 21.54 27.31 49.10
C PHE A 239 21.37 25.84 48.65
N SER A 240 21.10 25.64 47.36
CA SER A 240 21.06 24.33 46.71
C SER A 240 21.91 24.33 45.44
N SER A 241 22.55 23.21 45.13
CA SER A 241 23.42 23.11 43.95
C SER A 241 23.46 21.70 43.42
N GLN A 242 23.52 21.56 42.10
CA GLN A 242 23.59 20.27 41.43
C GLN A 242 24.54 20.30 40.24
N MET A 243 25.38 19.27 40.14
CA MET A 243 26.29 19.08 39.01
C MET A 243 25.70 18.06 38.02
N THR A 244 25.58 18.44 36.75
CA THR A 244 25.05 17.59 35.68
C THR A 244 26.04 17.51 34.53
N CYS A 245 26.33 16.31 34.03
CA CYS A 245 27.24 16.12 32.89
C CYS A 245 26.44 15.70 31.66
N LEU A 246 26.57 16.47 30.57
CA LEU A 246 25.70 16.35 29.41
C LEU A 246 26.48 16.18 28.11
N LYS A 247 26.10 15.19 27.29
CA LYS A 247 26.56 15.03 25.91
C LYS A 247 25.39 14.77 24.97
N VAL A 248 25.58 15.05 23.69
CA VAL A 248 24.58 14.66 22.67
C VAL A 248 24.69 13.15 22.39
N VAL A 249 23.57 12.52 22.01
CA VAL A 249 23.57 11.16 21.47
C VAL A 249 22.75 11.10 20.20
N ASN A 250 22.95 10.03 19.45
CA ASN A 250 22.13 9.77 18.28
C ASN A 250 20.64 9.74 18.67
N SER A 251 19.85 10.56 17.98
CA SER A 251 18.40 10.72 18.20
C SER A 251 17.59 9.42 18.31
N SER A 252 18.07 8.30 17.77
CA SER A 252 17.43 7.00 17.90
C SER A 252 17.64 6.29 19.25
N VAL A 253 18.78 6.54 19.92
CA VAL A 253 19.17 5.87 21.19
C VAL A 253 18.60 6.61 22.40
N ALA A 254 18.57 7.95 22.35
CA ALA A 254 17.89 8.77 23.37
C ALA A 254 16.41 8.37 23.54
N LEU A 255 15.74 8.09 22.42
CA LEU A 255 14.33 7.71 22.39
C LEU A 255 14.07 6.32 22.99
N GLU A 256 15.03 5.40 22.96
CA GLU A 256 14.86 4.04 23.53
C GLU A 256 14.95 4.05 25.06
N ALA A 257 15.90 4.81 25.63
CA ALA A 257 16.04 4.93 27.09
C ALA A 257 14.84 5.63 27.75
N ILE A 258 14.25 6.62 27.08
CA ILE A 258 13.08 7.38 27.57
C ILE A 258 11.79 6.53 27.49
N ILE A 259 11.69 5.63 26.51
CA ILE A 259 10.52 4.76 26.33
C ILE A 259 10.49 3.60 27.36
N GLU A 260 11.63 3.19 27.88
CA GLU A 260 11.69 2.18 28.96
C GLU A 260 11.13 2.73 30.29
N GLU A 261 11.37 4.00 30.61
CA GLU A 261 10.78 4.65 31.80
C GLU A 261 9.26 4.89 31.66
N GLN A 262 8.77 5.31 30.49
CA GLN A 262 7.33 5.55 30.30
C GLN A 262 6.48 4.27 30.22
N ARG A 263 7.11 3.14 29.88
CA ARG A 263 6.43 1.84 29.79
C ARG A 263 6.00 1.31 31.16
N GLU A 264 6.66 1.69 32.25
CA GLU A 264 6.27 1.30 33.60
C GLU A 264 5.00 2.02 34.10
N GLU A 265 4.71 3.23 33.60
CA GLU A 265 3.47 3.97 33.93
C GLU A 265 2.26 3.53 33.07
N GLU A 266 2.45 3.21 31.79
CA GLU A 266 1.33 2.84 30.89
C GLU A 266 0.80 1.40 31.10
N GLU A 267 1.64 0.46 31.58
CA GLU A 267 1.19 -0.92 31.89
C GLU A 267 0.13 -0.97 33.00
N GLY A 268 0.05 0.05 33.86
CA GLY A 268 -1.00 0.21 34.87
C GLY A 268 -2.37 0.65 34.30
N ALA A 269 -2.37 1.38 33.18
CA ALA A 269 -3.60 1.97 32.61
C ALA A 269 -4.31 1.06 31.58
N ALA A 270 -3.57 0.18 30.90
CA ALA A 270 -4.10 -0.67 29.83
C ALA A 270 -4.97 -1.85 30.31
N ALA A 271 -5.03 -2.13 31.62
CA ALA A 271 -5.79 -3.25 32.19
C ALA A 271 -7.32 -3.07 32.17
N ALA A 272 -7.85 -1.91 31.77
CA ALA A 272 -9.29 -1.66 31.70
C ALA A 272 -9.68 -1.10 30.33
N ILE A 273 -10.35 -1.91 29.49
CA ILE A 273 -11.53 -1.56 28.65
C ILE A 273 -11.77 -2.68 27.61
N HIS A 274 -12.99 -3.23 27.61
CA HIS A 274 -13.51 -4.24 26.66
C HIS A 274 -14.83 -3.72 26.05
N VAL A 275 -14.97 -3.57 24.71
CA VAL A 275 -16.28 -3.42 24.03
C VAL A 275 -16.31 -4.00 22.59
N SER A 276 -17.50 -4.49 22.19
CA SER A 276 -17.88 -5.34 21.05
C SER A 276 -18.04 -4.68 19.66
N GLY A 277 -17.96 -5.51 18.60
CA GLY A 277 -17.45 -5.20 17.27
C GLY A 277 -18.44 -4.98 16.11
N ALA A 278 -19.37 -4.02 16.21
CA ALA A 278 -20.14 -3.55 15.03
C ALA A 278 -20.11 -2.03 14.81
N MET A 279 -19.95 -1.23 15.88
CA MET A 279 -19.72 0.22 15.79
C MET A 279 -18.23 0.61 15.69
N ALA A 280 -17.32 -0.38 15.74
CA ALA A 280 -15.87 -0.19 15.76
C ALA A 280 -15.29 0.26 14.41
N ALA A 281 -15.92 -0.05 13.27
CA ALA A 281 -15.31 0.22 11.96
C ALA A 281 -15.40 1.70 11.53
N ILE A 282 -16.44 2.42 11.95
CA ILE A 282 -16.64 3.84 11.56
C ILE A 282 -16.11 4.76 12.66
N THR A 283 -16.37 4.41 13.92
CA THR A 283 -15.86 5.15 15.07
C THR A 283 -14.37 4.91 15.26
N GLY A 284 -13.86 3.69 14.99
CA GLY A 284 -12.43 3.35 15.07
C GLY A 284 -11.56 4.04 14.02
N VAL A 285 -12.11 4.40 12.84
CA VAL A 285 -11.38 5.20 11.84
C VAL A 285 -11.31 6.65 12.27
N ILE A 286 -12.36 7.19 12.90
CA ILE A 286 -12.40 8.56 13.40
C ILE A 286 -11.58 8.71 14.69
N THR A 287 -11.65 7.75 15.62
CA THR A 287 -10.81 7.75 16.82
C THR A 287 -9.36 7.37 16.52
N MET A 288 -9.06 6.53 15.52
CA MET A 288 -7.69 6.42 14.99
C MET A 288 -7.21 7.76 14.43
N PHE A 289 -8.04 8.46 13.66
CA PHE A 289 -7.68 9.77 13.11
C PHE A 289 -7.43 10.78 14.22
N SER A 290 -8.21 10.74 15.31
CA SER A 290 -8.04 11.60 16.48
C SER A 290 -6.84 11.21 17.36
N ILE A 291 -6.53 9.92 17.50
CA ILE A 291 -5.35 9.42 18.23
C ILE A 291 -4.05 9.63 17.42
N LEU A 292 -4.14 9.72 16.08
CA LEU A 292 -3.01 9.99 15.18
C LEU A 292 -2.60 11.46 15.05
N LEU A 293 -3.36 12.40 15.62
CA LEU A 293 -3.03 13.83 15.56
C LEU A 293 -1.82 14.22 16.43
N LEU A 294 -1.21 13.27 17.16
CA LEU A 294 -0.04 13.49 18.03
C LEU A 294 1.30 13.00 17.44
N ARG A 295 1.50 12.96 16.11
CA ARG A 295 2.77 12.47 15.53
C ARG A 295 3.38 13.39 14.48
N GLN A 296 4.44 14.08 14.93
CA GLN A 296 5.62 14.64 14.22
C GLN A 296 5.59 14.67 12.69
N ALA A 297 5.92 15.82 12.11
CA ALA A 297 5.82 16.21 10.69
C ALA A 297 6.34 15.21 9.62
N LEU A 298 7.17 14.22 9.98
CA LEU A 298 7.61 13.15 9.07
C LEU A 298 6.49 12.13 8.78
N ASN A 299 5.62 11.86 9.75
CA ASN A 299 4.50 10.92 9.60
C ASN A 299 3.32 11.53 8.83
N TYR A 300 3.20 12.86 8.85
CA TYR A 300 2.10 13.58 8.22
C TYR A 300 1.95 13.26 6.72
N TYR A 301 3.04 13.32 5.95
CA TYR A 301 2.96 13.06 4.50
C TYR A 301 2.71 11.59 4.16
N GLY A 302 3.22 10.67 4.99
CA GLY A 302 2.84 9.25 4.91
C GLY A 302 1.34 9.05 5.13
N LEU A 303 0.79 9.71 6.15
CA LEU A 303 -0.64 9.67 6.48
C LEU A 303 -1.49 10.33 5.41
N VAL A 304 -1.07 11.46 4.85
CA VAL A 304 -1.76 12.11 3.71
C VAL A 304 -1.75 11.19 2.50
N ALA A 305 -0.62 10.54 2.18
CA ALA A 305 -0.52 9.59 1.08
C ALA A 305 -1.43 8.37 1.30
N HIS A 306 -1.49 7.84 2.51
CA HIS A 306 -2.41 6.75 2.88
C HIS A 306 -3.87 7.21 2.81
N GLY A 307 -4.22 8.32 3.46
CA GLY A 307 -5.56 8.91 3.49
C GLY A 307 -6.07 9.32 2.11
N SER A 308 -5.18 9.70 1.19
CA SER A 308 -5.51 9.98 -0.22
C SER A 308 -6.16 8.76 -0.89
N THR A 309 -5.71 7.54 -0.56
CA THR A 309 -6.30 6.31 -1.12
C THR A 309 -7.73 6.11 -0.62
N LEU A 310 -7.96 6.32 0.68
CA LEU A 310 -9.28 6.23 1.30
C LEU A 310 -10.23 7.31 0.76
N PHE A 311 -9.73 8.53 0.56
CA PHE A 311 -10.49 9.62 -0.03
C PHE A 311 -11.04 9.27 -1.43
N VAL A 312 -10.21 8.68 -2.30
CA VAL A 312 -10.65 8.21 -3.62
C VAL A 312 -11.75 7.15 -3.51
N LEU A 313 -11.61 6.20 -2.59
CA LEU A 313 -12.61 5.16 -2.34
C LEU A 313 -13.93 5.73 -1.78
N ILE A 314 -13.85 6.71 -0.89
CA ILE A 314 -15.01 7.40 -0.31
C ILE A 314 -15.74 8.18 -1.40
N LEU A 315 -15.04 8.96 -2.23
CA LEU A 315 -15.64 9.71 -3.34
C LEU A 315 -16.42 8.79 -4.29
N PHE A 316 -15.83 7.65 -4.66
CA PHE A 316 -16.51 6.67 -5.51
C PHE A 316 -17.73 6.06 -4.83
N SER A 317 -17.64 5.80 -3.53
CA SER A 317 -18.74 5.27 -2.72
C SER A 317 -19.90 6.26 -2.61
N VAL A 318 -19.61 7.54 -2.40
CA VAL A 318 -20.60 8.63 -2.38
C VAL A 318 -21.27 8.79 -3.74
N TYR A 319 -20.48 8.80 -4.83
CA TYR A 319 -21.02 8.82 -6.19
C TYR A 319 -21.98 7.63 -6.45
N ARG A 320 -21.60 6.43 -6.00
CA ARG A 320 -22.45 5.24 -6.10
C ARG A 320 -23.72 5.33 -5.26
N ALA A 321 -23.63 5.81 -4.02
CA ALA A 321 -24.78 6.01 -3.16
C ALA A 321 -25.75 7.01 -3.81
N GLY A 322 -25.24 8.14 -4.31
CA GLY A 322 -26.03 9.13 -5.03
C GLY A 322 -26.73 8.56 -6.27
N THR A 323 -26.01 7.83 -7.13
CA THR A 323 -26.63 7.21 -8.32
C THR A 323 -27.66 6.14 -7.97
N TYR A 324 -27.45 5.38 -6.89
CA TYR A 324 -28.43 4.43 -6.39
C TYR A 324 -29.70 5.13 -5.88
N LEU A 325 -29.56 6.20 -5.08
CA LEU A 325 -30.69 6.97 -4.56
C LEU A 325 -31.51 7.61 -5.69
N VAL A 326 -30.85 8.16 -6.72
CA VAL A 326 -31.52 8.71 -7.91
C VAL A 326 -32.30 7.62 -8.65
N ARG A 327 -31.70 6.43 -8.87
CA ARG A 327 -32.39 5.30 -9.51
C ARG A 327 -33.58 4.81 -8.69
N ARG A 328 -33.43 4.71 -7.36
CA ARG A 328 -34.49 4.30 -6.45
C ARG A 328 -35.66 5.28 -6.45
N SER A 329 -35.37 6.59 -6.38
CA SER A 329 -36.38 7.65 -6.46
C SER A 329 -37.17 7.60 -7.79
N ARG A 330 -36.49 7.30 -8.90
CA ARG A 330 -37.13 7.15 -10.21
C ARG A 330 -37.96 5.87 -10.35
N ARG A 331 -37.65 4.80 -9.60
CA ARG A 331 -38.36 3.51 -9.66
C ARG A 331 -39.78 3.57 -9.07
N GLY A 332 -40.04 4.52 -8.18
CA GLY A 332 -41.38 4.78 -7.61
C GLY A 332 -42.31 5.61 -8.50
N ARG A 333 -41.78 6.24 -9.56
CA ARG A 333 -42.60 6.84 -10.63
C ARG A 333 -42.68 5.81 -11.75
N THR A 334 -43.87 5.55 -12.27
CA THR A 334 -44.09 4.73 -13.49
C THR A 334 -43.35 5.37 -14.66
N SER A 335 -42.06 5.04 -14.79
CA SER A 335 -41.20 5.61 -15.80
C SER A 335 -41.51 4.91 -17.12
N TYR A 336 -42.13 5.64 -18.04
CA TYR A 336 -42.23 5.25 -19.44
C TYR A 336 -40.83 4.81 -19.92
N VAL A 337 -40.67 3.51 -20.20
CA VAL A 337 -39.45 2.98 -20.83
C VAL A 337 -39.53 3.41 -22.29
N ALA A 338 -38.81 4.46 -22.63
CA ALA A 338 -38.84 5.02 -23.96
C ALA A 338 -38.43 3.95 -24.99
N VAL A 339 -39.34 3.68 -25.92
CA VAL A 339 -39.12 2.71 -26.99
C VAL A 339 -37.94 3.19 -27.87
N PRO A 340 -37.03 2.29 -28.29
CA PRO A 340 -35.98 2.65 -29.23
C PRO A 340 -36.54 3.37 -30.46
N GLY A 341 -35.96 4.53 -30.79
CA GLY A 341 -36.44 5.37 -31.91
C GLY A 341 -37.52 6.40 -31.56
N SER A 342 -37.94 6.51 -30.29
CA SER A 342 -38.90 7.53 -29.87
C SER A 342 -38.35 8.97 -30.03
N PRO A 343 -39.22 9.97 -30.33
CA PRO A 343 -38.80 11.38 -30.47
C PRO A 343 -38.09 11.94 -29.24
N VAL A 344 -38.48 11.47 -28.05
CA VAL A 344 -37.92 11.87 -26.76
C VAL A 344 -36.45 11.48 -26.64
N LEU A 345 -36.08 10.26 -27.03
CA LEU A 345 -34.68 9.80 -27.01
C LEU A 345 -33.84 10.55 -28.04
N LYS A 346 -34.40 10.79 -29.23
CA LYS A 346 -33.74 11.58 -30.28
C LYS A 346 -33.43 13.01 -29.82
N GLN A 347 -34.39 13.66 -29.16
CA GLN A 347 -34.20 15.00 -28.60
C GLN A 347 -33.17 15.02 -27.46
N GLN A 348 -33.23 14.05 -26.53
CA GLN A 348 -32.26 13.94 -25.43
C GLN A 348 -30.82 13.77 -25.94
N ARG A 349 -30.63 13.05 -27.05
CA ARG A 349 -29.32 12.86 -27.69
C ARG A 349 -28.80 14.14 -28.35
N GLN A 350 -29.67 14.91 -28.99
CA GLN A 350 -29.31 16.16 -29.68
C GLN A 350 -28.97 17.29 -28.70
N ASN A 351 -29.46 17.20 -27.46
CA ASN A 351 -29.11 18.15 -26.40
C ASN A 351 -27.63 18.01 -26.00
N ALA A 352 -27.06 19.10 -25.46
CA ALA A 352 -25.66 19.15 -25.04
C ALA A 352 -25.30 17.98 -24.10
N LEU A 353 -26.13 17.69 -23.09
CA LEU A 353 -25.94 16.57 -22.17
C LEU A 353 -25.84 15.20 -22.87
N GLY A 354 -26.63 14.99 -23.94
CA GLY A 354 -26.60 13.78 -24.76
C GLY A 354 -25.26 13.63 -25.49
N SER A 355 -24.80 14.71 -26.11
CA SER A 355 -23.48 14.78 -26.77
C SER A 355 -22.34 14.52 -25.78
N TRP A 356 -22.33 15.20 -24.63
CA TRP A 356 -21.36 14.97 -23.56
C TRP A 356 -21.33 13.52 -23.09
N SER A 357 -22.51 12.88 -22.95
CA SER A 357 -22.59 11.47 -22.56
C SER A 357 -21.98 10.53 -23.60
N ALA A 358 -22.11 10.84 -24.90
CA ALA A 358 -21.54 10.04 -25.98
C ALA A 358 -20.01 10.20 -26.03
N THR A 359 -19.52 11.43 -25.85
CA THR A 359 -18.08 11.71 -25.72
C THR A 359 -17.49 11.00 -24.50
N ALA A 360 -18.16 11.05 -23.34
CA ALA A 360 -17.73 10.34 -22.14
C ALA A 360 -17.66 8.81 -22.34
N ARG A 361 -18.66 8.21 -23.00
CA ARG A 361 -18.62 6.77 -23.36
C ARG A 361 -17.46 6.44 -24.29
N SER A 362 -17.20 7.31 -25.28
CA SER A 362 -16.08 7.14 -26.20
C SER A 362 -14.73 7.26 -25.48
N ALA A 363 -14.61 8.18 -24.53
CA ALA A 363 -13.42 8.33 -23.68
C ALA A 363 -13.20 7.11 -22.77
N VAL A 364 -14.26 6.59 -22.12
CA VAL A 364 -14.19 5.35 -21.32
C VAL A 364 -13.78 4.16 -22.19
N TRP A 365 -14.33 4.07 -23.40
CA TRP A 365 -13.91 3.04 -24.36
C TRP A 365 -12.43 3.15 -24.70
N TRP A 366 -11.96 4.35 -25.01
CA TRP A 366 -10.56 4.63 -25.31
C TRP A 366 -9.64 4.30 -24.12
N LEU A 367 -10.04 4.60 -22.88
CA LEU A 367 -9.28 4.25 -21.67
C LEU A 367 -9.15 2.73 -21.48
N GLY A 368 -10.13 1.95 -21.93
CA GLY A 368 -10.08 0.49 -21.87
C GLY A 368 -9.29 -0.17 -23.00
N ASP A 369 -8.79 0.60 -23.98
CA ASP A 369 -7.93 0.05 -25.03
C ASP A 369 -6.52 -0.23 -24.50
N GLU A 370 -5.92 -1.29 -25.03
CA GLU A 370 -4.57 -1.71 -24.66
C GLU A 370 -3.51 -0.89 -25.39
N VAL A 371 -2.37 -0.70 -24.73
CA VAL A 371 -1.21 0.00 -25.29
C VAL A 371 -0.17 -1.02 -25.70
N THR A 372 -0.01 -1.19 -27.01
CA THR A 372 1.07 -1.98 -27.58
C THR A 372 2.24 -1.06 -27.94
N PHE A 373 3.38 -1.21 -27.26
CA PHE A 373 4.61 -0.48 -27.55
C PHE A 373 5.76 -1.48 -27.74
N LEU A 374 6.51 -1.35 -28.84
CA LEU A 374 7.58 -2.28 -29.25
C LEU A 374 7.12 -3.75 -29.31
N GLY A 375 5.92 -3.99 -29.85
CA GLY A 375 5.35 -5.35 -29.97
C GLY A 375 4.98 -6.00 -28.64
N ARG A 376 4.98 -5.25 -27.52
CA ARG A 376 4.59 -5.72 -26.20
C ARG A 376 3.38 -4.97 -25.69
N ASN A 377 2.49 -5.66 -24.98
CA ASN A 377 1.36 -5.07 -24.28
C ASN A 377 1.82 -4.46 -22.94
N TRP A 378 1.57 -3.16 -22.74
CA TRP A 378 1.94 -2.41 -21.54
C TRP A 378 0.79 -2.25 -20.53
N GLY A 379 -0.39 -2.79 -20.86
CA GLY A 379 -1.62 -2.63 -20.09
C GLY A 379 -2.61 -1.68 -20.79
N GLN A 380 -3.71 -1.41 -20.10
CA GLN A 380 -4.76 -0.51 -20.61
C GLN A 380 -4.33 0.96 -20.51
N ARG A 381 -4.81 1.81 -21.42
CA ARG A 381 -4.54 3.26 -21.38
C ARG A 381 -4.92 3.90 -20.05
N GLY A 382 -6.05 3.47 -19.46
CA GLY A 382 -6.49 3.92 -18.15
C GLY A 382 -5.51 3.59 -17.03
N GLU A 383 -4.90 2.40 -17.06
CA GLU A 383 -3.88 2.00 -16.07
C GLU A 383 -2.68 2.95 -16.09
N LEU A 384 -2.24 3.34 -17.29
CA LEU A 384 -1.13 4.29 -17.46
C LEU A 384 -1.51 5.70 -17.04
N VAL A 385 -2.65 6.23 -17.52
CA VAL A 385 -3.07 7.61 -17.21
C VAL A 385 -3.26 7.79 -15.70
N PHE A 386 -4.08 6.94 -15.07
CA PHE A 386 -4.36 7.07 -13.64
C PHE A 386 -3.16 6.66 -12.78
N GLY A 387 -2.37 5.67 -13.21
CA GLY A 387 -1.13 5.29 -12.56
C GLY A 387 -0.09 6.41 -12.56
N SER A 388 0.08 7.12 -13.68
CA SER A 388 0.98 8.27 -13.79
C SER A 388 0.50 9.44 -12.95
N LEU A 389 -0.80 9.76 -12.97
CA LEU A 389 -1.37 10.81 -12.11
C LEU A 389 -1.14 10.49 -10.62
N TRP A 390 -1.34 9.23 -10.23
CA TRP A 390 -1.07 8.78 -8.86
C TRP A 390 0.42 8.87 -8.50
N ALA A 391 1.30 8.45 -9.40
CA ALA A 391 2.75 8.56 -9.20
C ALA A 391 3.19 10.02 -9.02
N VAL A 392 2.67 10.94 -9.83
CA VAL A 392 2.96 12.38 -9.72
C VAL A 392 2.48 12.93 -8.37
N TRP A 393 1.28 12.55 -7.92
CA TRP A 393 0.78 12.93 -6.60
C TRP A 393 1.70 12.45 -5.48
N LEU A 394 2.06 11.16 -5.46
CA LEU A 394 2.96 10.62 -4.43
C LEU A 394 4.36 11.26 -4.49
N LEU A 395 4.91 11.49 -5.68
CA LEU A 395 6.19 12.19 -5.86
C LEU A 395 6.13 13.63 -5.32
N SER A 396 5.01 14.34 -5.51
CA SER A 396 4.86 15.68 -4.95
C SER A 396 4.88 15.65 -3.41
N LEU A 397 4.24 14.66 -2.78
CA LEU A 397 4.28 14.48 -1.33
C LEU A 397 5.67 14.11 -0.82
N CYS A 398 6.53 13.49 -1.65
CA CYS A 398 7.92 13.26 -1.28
C CYS A 398 8.75 14.56 -1.20
N VAL A 399 8.39 15.61 -1.94
CA VAL A 399 9.24 16.81 -2.12
C VAL A 399 8.70 18.05 -1.37
N ILE A 400 7.38 18.20 -1.24
CA ILE A 400 6.77 19.43 -0.70
C ILE A 400 7.19 19.66 0.75
N GLY A 401 7.85 20.78 1.05
CA GLY A 401 8.24 21.14 2.42
C GLY A 401 9.44 20.37 2.97
N THR A 402 10.26 19.74 2.11
CA THR A 402 11.58 19.21 2.52
C THR A 402 12.68 20.26 2.48
N GLY A 403 12.47 21.39 1.78
CA GLY A 403 13.49 22.42 1.61
C GLY A 403 14.76 21.86 0.99
N ASN A 404 15.92 22.30 1.51
CA ASN A 404 17.25 21.83 1.08
C ASN A 404 17.76 20.63 1.92
N ASP A 405 16.93 20.03 2.77
CA ASP A 405 17.33 18.89 3.60
C ASP A 405 17.27 17.58 2.79
N TYR A 406 18.45 17.15 2.35
CA TYR A 406 18.64 15.93 1.58
C TYR A 406 18.22 14.67 2.35
N LEU A 407 18.46 14.61 3.66
CA LEU A 407 18.16 13.42 4.46
C LEU A 407 16.66 13.34 4.75
N HIS A 408 16.01 14.47 5.00
CA HIS A 408 14.55 14.51 5.12
C HIS A 408 13.88 14.10 3.80
N LEU A 409 14.34 14.61 2.66
CA LEU A 409 13.88 14.14 1.34
C LEU A 409 14.04 12.62 1.20
N THR A 410 15.21 12.09 1.54
CA THR A 410 15.51 10.65 1.47
C THR A 410 14.53 9.81 2.32
N LYS A 411 14.29 10.22 3.58
CA LYS A 411 13.34 9.56 4.49
C LYS A 411 11.91 9.61 3.96
N ARG A 412 11.51 10.70 3.29
CA ARG A 412 10.16 10.85 2.73
C ARG A 412 9.82 9.83 1.65
N PHE A 413 10.75 9.54 0.73
CA PHE A 413 10.53 8.50 -0.27
C PHE A 413 10.26 7.12 0.37
N GLY A 414 10.91 6.85 1.51
CA GLY A 414 10.67 5.67 2.34
C GLY A 414 9.23 5.60 2.84
N ILE A 415 8.84 6.58 3.67
CA ILE A 415 7.54 6.55 4.37
C ILE A 415 6.35 6.68 3.40
N VAL A 416 6.46 7.47 2.33
CA VAL A 416 5.38 7.63 1.33
C VAL A 416 5.16 6.34 0.56
N ALA A 417 6.20 5.57 0.21
CA ALA A 417 5.99 4.30 -0.47
C ALA A 417 5.44 3.23 0.47
N VAL A 418 5.94 3.15 1.71
CA VAL A 418 5.47 2.16 2.69
C VAL A 418 4.03 2.42 3.10
N SER A 419 3.57 3.69 3.13
CA SER A 419 2.17 4.01 3.41
C SER A 419 1.17 3.47 2.38
N GLN A 420 1.67 3.04 1.20
CA GLN A 420 0.86 2.41 0.16
C GLN A 420 0.74 0.89 0.30
N LEU A 421 1.47 0.25 1.22
CA LEU A 421 1.39 -1.20 1.42
C LEU A 421 -0.02 -1.69 1.78
N PRO A 422 -0.81 -1.03 2.65
CA PRO A 422 -2.17 -1.48 2.96
C PRO A 422 -3.04 -1.61 1.71
N ILE A 423 -3.11 -0.55 0.89
CA ILE A 423 -3.90 -0.58 -0.34
C ILE A 423 -3.29 -1.56 -1.37
N GLN A 424 -1.96 -1.70 -1.44
CA GLN A 424 -1.31 -2.67 -2.32
C GLN A 424 -1.76 -4.10 -2.01
N TYR A 425 -1.89 -4.47 -0.73
CA TYR A 425 -2.39 -5.78 -0.31
C TYR A 425 -3.88 -5.91 -0.60
N VAL A 426 -4.70 -4.90 -0.25
CA VAL A 426 -6.16 -4.89 -0.52
C VAL A 426 -6.47 -5.13 -2.00
N LEU A 427 -5.70 -4.53 -2.91
CA LEU A 427 -5.88 -4.70 -4.35
C LEU A 427 -5.63 -6.15 -4.83
N ALA A 428 -4.92 -6.96 -4.05
CA ALA A 428 -4.64 -8.37 -4.34
C ALA A 428 -5.55 -9.37 -3.60
N LEU A 429 -6.29 -8.94 -2.57
CA LEU A 429 -7.17 -9.82 -1.79
C LEU A 429 -8.28 -10.41 -2.65
N LYS A 430 -8.63 -11.68 -2.44
CA LYS A 430 -9.66 -12.35 -3.26
C LYS A 430 -11.06 -12.25 -2.67
N LYS A 431 -11.18 -12.48 -1.36
CA LYS A 431 -12.45 -12.60 -0.66
C LYS A 431 -12.79 -11.31 0.09
N PHE A 432 -11.89 -10.83 0.94
CA PHE A 432 -12.03 -9.58 1.68
C PHE A 432 -11.53 -8.40 0.84
N ASN A 433 -12.22 -8.10 -0.26
CA ASN A 433 -11.81 -7.05 -1.19
C ASN A 433 -12.86 -5.91 -1.25
N PRO A 434 -12.79 -4.92 -0.34
CA PRO A 434 -13.71 -3.78 -0.35
C PRO A 434 -13.57 -2.95 -1.63
N VAL A 435 -12.39 -2.88 -2.24
CA VAL A 435 -12.16 -2.14 -3.48
C VAL A 435 -12.93 -2.77 -4.64
N ALA A 436 -12.93 -4.10 -4.78
CA ALA A 436 -13.72 -4.82 -5.77
C ALA A 436 -15.23 -4.58 -5.56
N LEU A 437 -15.69 -4.58 -4.30
CA LEU A 437 -17.07 -4.28 -3.95
C LEU A 437 -17.46 -2.84 -4.35
N ILE A 438 -16.61 -1.85 -4.03
CA ILE A 438 -16.81 -0.43 -4.33
C ILE A 438 -16.84 -0.19 -5.84
N PHE A 439 -15.95 -0.81 -6.61
CA PHE A 439 -15.94 -0.66 -8.08
C PHE A 439 -16.93 -1.56 -8.83
N ARG A 440 -17.70 -2.41 -8.13
CA ARG A 440 -18.49 -3.51 -8.74
C ARG A 440 -17.66 -4.41 -9.67
N SER A 441 -16.37 -4.53 -9.37
CA SER A 441 -15.41 -5.35 -10.12
C SER A 441 -15.20 -6.69 -9.39
N SER A 442 -14.46 -7.61 -9.98
CA SER A 442 -13.88 -8.77 -9.28
C SER A 442 -12.46 -8.50 -8.81
N HIS A 443 -11.88 -9.39 -8.00
CA HIS A 443 -10.49 -9.24 -7.56
C HIS A 443 -9.52 -9.31 -8.74
N GLU A 444 -9.78 -10.10 -9.78
CA GLU A 444 -8.95 -10.09 -10.99
C GLU A 444 -9.02 -8.74 -11.70
N GLY A 445 -10.22 -8.17 -11.76
CA GLY A 445 -10.43 -6.85 -12.34
C GLY A 445 -9.68 -5.77 -11.57
N VAL A 446 -9.65 -5.83 -10.24
CA VAL A 446 -8.93 -4.87 -9.39
C VAL A 446 -7.42 -5.10 -9.37
N ASN A 447 -6.97 -6.36 -9.51
CA ASN A 447 -5.55 -6.74 -9.49
C ASN A 447 -4.73 -6.06 -10.61
N ARG A 448 -5.38 -5.52 -11.65
CA ARG A 448 -4.69 -4.66 -12.63
C ARG A 448 -4.03 -3.44 -11.97
N TRP A 449 -4.71 -2.85 -10.98
CA TRP A 449 -4.22 -1.70 -10.23
C TRP A 449 -3.12 -2.08 -9.23
N HIS A 450 -3.15 -3.30 -8.66
CA HIS A 450 -2.05 -3.83 -7.85
C HIS A 450 -0.72 -3.83 -8.63
N ARG A 451 -0.75 -4.16 -9.93
CA ARG A 451 0.45 -4.12 -10.77
C ARG A 451 0.96 -2.70 -11.00
N VAL A 452 0.05 -1.75 -11.25
CA VAL A 452 0.40 -0.34 -11.46
C VAL A 452 1.00 0.25 -10.19
N LEU A 453 0.31 0.11 -9.06
CA LEU A 453 0.76 0.64 -7.78
C LEU A 453 2.07 -0.03 -7.32
N GLY A 454 2.22 -1.35 -7.51
CA GLY A 454 3.46 -2.05 -7.22
C GLY A 454 4.69 -1.49 -7.95
N ARG A 455 4.52 -1.06 -9.22
CA ARG A 455 5.60 -0.37 -9.97
C ARG A 455 5.91 0.99 -9.35
N VAL A 456 4.89 1.77 -8.98
CA VAL A 456 5.08 3.08 -8.35
C VAL A 456 5.84 2.94 -7.02
N ILE A 457 5.42 2.01 -6.15
CA ILE A 457 6.11 1.70 -4.88
C ILE A 457 7.56 1.31 -5.16
N TYR A 458 7.80 0.41 -6.11
CA TYR A 458 9.15 -0.03 -6.48
C TYR A 458 10.05 1.15 -6.89
N TYR A 459 9.58 2.05 -7.76
CA TYR A 459 10.39 3.20 -8.18
C TYR A 459 10.66 4.19 -7.04
N LEU A 460 9.70 4.42 -6.14
CA LEU A 460 9.93 5.24 -4.94
C LEU A 460 10.99 4.60 -4.02
N MET A 461 10.97 3.27 -3.87
CA MET A 461 11.96 2.53 -3.10
C MET A 461 13.35 2.53 -3.76
N CYS A 462 13.43 2.49 -5.09
CA CYS A 462 14.69 2.69 -5.80
C CYS A 462 15.30 4.06 -5.50
N LEU A 463 14.48 5.13 -5.50
CA LEU A 463 14.95 6.48 -5.17
C LEU A 463 15.39 6.59 -3.71
N HIS A 464 14.61 6.04 -2.77
CA HIS A 464 14.97 5.99 -1.36
C HIS A 464 16.33 5.29 -1.13
N ALA A 465 16.52 4.09 -1.72
CA ALA A 465 17.77 3.35 -1.61
C ALA A 465 18.93 4.09 -2.29
N ALA A 466 18.71 4.65 -3.47
CA ALA A 466 19.73 5.40 -4.21
C ALA A 466 20.18 6.65 -3.44
N PHE A 467 19.26 7.38 -2.81
CA PHE A 467 19.60 8.57 -2.06
C PHE A 467 20.40 8.27 -0.79
N TYR A 468 20.05 7.22 -0.05
CA TYR A 468 20.85 6.75 1.10
C TYR A 468 22.23 6.25 0.67
N LEU A 469 22.32 5.48 -0.41
CA LEU A 469 23.60 5.03 -0.95
C LEU A 469 24.50 6.20 -1.36
N ASN A 470 23.93 7.21 -2.03
CA ASN A 470 24.65 8.42 -2.40
C ASN A 470 25.13 9.18 -1.14
N TYR A 471 24.28 9.34 -0.13
CA TYR A 471 24.66 9.98 1.14
C TYR A 471 25.82 9.24 1.82
N TYR A 472 25.73 7.92 1.96
CA TYR A 472 26.79 7.12 2.59
C TYR A 472 28.09 7.12 1.79
N TYR A 473 28.01 7.20 0.46
CA TYR A 473 29.16 7.33 -0.42
C TYR A 473 29.85 8.69 -0.24
N GLN A 474 29.09 9.79 -0.30
CA GLN A 474 29.63 11.14 -0.15
C GLN A 474 30.28 11.38 1.22
N MET A 475 29.71 10.77 2.28
CA MET A 475 30.24 10.87 3.64
C MET A 475 31.39 9.89 3.93
N GLY A 476 31.77 9.01 2.99
CA GLY A 476 32.84 8.04 3.17
C GLY A 476 32.55 6.93 4.19
N ILE A 477 31.29 6.75 4.60
CA ILE A 477 30.88 5.81 5.66
C ILE A 477 30.20 4.53 5.14
N LEU A 478 30.09 4.35 3.82
CA LEU A 478 29.35 3.25 3.19
C LEU A 478 29.75 1.86 3.72
N GLY A 479 31.04 1.57 3.82
CA GLY A 479 31.53 0.26 4.27
C GLY A 479 31.14 -0.07 5.72
N ARG A 480 31.12 0.93 6.61
CA ARG A 480 30.72 0.76 8.01
C ARG A 480 29.20 0.73 8.17
N ARG A 481 28.47 1.61 7.47
CA ARG A 481 27.01 1.74 7.66
C ARG A 481 26.21 0.60 7.02
N ILE A 482 26.69 -0.02 5.94
CA ILE A 482 25.91 -1.07 5.26
C ILE A 482 25.77 -2.36 6.08
N ILE A 483 26.65 -2.57 7.07
CA ILE A 483 26.61 -3.72 7.99
C ILE A 483 25.84 -3.43 9.28
N ASP A 484 25.51 -2.17 9.56
CA ASP A 484 24.64 -1.80 10.68
C ASP A 484 23.26 -2.43 10.48
N ILE A 485 22.62 -2.86 11.57
CA ILE A 485 21.37 -3.65 11.54
C ILE A 485 20.29 -2.97 10.68
N VAL A 486 20.03 -1.67 10.91
CA VAL A 486 18.95 -0.95 10.23
C VAL A 486 19.19 -0.81 8.71
N PRO A 487 20.34 -0.30 8.23
CA PRO A 487 20.66 -0.30 6.80
C PRO A 487 20.72 -1.70 6.17
N ALA A 488 21.21 -2.71 6.88
CA ALA A 488 21.25 -4.10 6.39
C ALA A 488 19.83 -4.67 6.18
N LEU A 489 18.89 -4.40 7.10
CA LEU A 489 17.47 -4.73 6.93
C LEU A 489 16.87 -3.97 5.74
N GLY A 490 17.19 -2.69 5.57
CA GLY A 490 16.75 -1.88 4.43
C GLY A 490 17.24 -2.42 3.09
N LEU A 491 18.52 -2.81 3.02
CA LEU A 491 19.11 -3.44 1.84
C LEU A 491 18.46 -4.80 1.54
N THR A 492 18.21 -5.61 2.58
CA THR A 492 17.52 -6.90 2.46
C THR A 492 16.11 -6.71 1.91
N ALA A 493 15.35 -5.74 2.43
CA ALA A 493 14.02 -5.39 1.93
C ALA A 493 14.09 -4.91 0.47
N PHE A 494 15.08 -4.09 0.11
CA PHE A 494 15.27 -3.61 -1.26
C PHE A 494 15.58 -4.75 -2.24
N ILE A 495 16.46 -5.69 -1.87
CA ILE A 495 16.73 -6.90 -2.66
C ILE A 495 15.43 -7.71 -2.86
N GLY A 496 14.64 -7.86 -1.80
CA GLY A 496 13.30 -8.48 -1.87
C GLY A 496 12.38 -7.78 -2.88
N MET A 497 12.30 -6.45 -2.84
CA MET A 497 11.52 -5.66 -3.81
C MET A 497 12.00 -5.82 -5.25
N VAL A 498 13.32 -5.88 -5.47
CA VAL A 498 13.90 -6.18 -6.80
C VAL A 498 13.49 -7.57 -7.28
N LEU A 499 13.52 -8.58 -6.42
CA LEU A 499 13.08 -9.94 -6.75
C LEU A 499 11.58 -9.99 -7.09
N LEU A 500 10.73 -9.33 -6.31
CA LEU A 500 9.29 -9.22 -6.56
C LEU A 500 9.02 -8.61 -7.94
N ASN A 501 9.63 -7.47 -8.24
CA ASN A 501 9.36 -6.74 -9.47
C ASN A 501 9.94 -7.46 -10.70
N THR A 502 11.15 -8.01 -10.59
CA THR A 502 11.82 -8.74 -11.68
C THR A 502 11.04 -9.98 -12.07
N THR A 503 10.68 -10.83 -11.10
CA THR A 503 9.92 -12.07 -11.38
C THR A 503 8.50 -11.79 -11.87
N ALA A 504 7.92 -10.63 -11.54
CA ALA A 504 6.61 -10.19 -12.02
C ALA A 504 6.61 -9.67 -13.48
N LEU A 505 7.78 -9.47 -14.10
CA LEU A 505 7.87 -9.09 -15.50
C LEU A 505 7.18 -10.11 -16.40
N SER A 506 6.45 -9.62 -17.42
CA SER A 506 5.68 -10.50 -18.31
C SER A 506 6.55 -11.53 -19.03
N ILE A 507 7.83 -11.21 -19.29
CA ILE A 507 8.79 -12.11 -19.91
C ILE A 507 9.04 -13.32 -19.01
N ILE A 508 9.30 -13.07 -17.72
CA ILE A 508 9.57 -14.13 -16.74
C ILE A 508 8.31 -14.91 -16.43
N ARG A 509 7.16 -14.23 -16.23
CA ARG A 509 5.87 -14.89 -15.97
C ARG A 509 5.44 -15.82 -17.11
N ARG A 510 5.66 -15.42 -18.37
CA ARG A 510 5.38 -16.27 -19.54
C ARG A 510 6.38 -17.41 -19.70
N TYR A 511 7.64 -17.19 -19.34
CA TYR A 511 8.65 -18.26 -19.32
C TYR A 511 8.33 -19.31 -18.25
N SER A 512 8.04 -18.88 -17.02
CA SER A 512 7.59 -19.74 -15.93
C SER A 512 6.75 -18.98 -14.91
N TYR A 513 5.42 -19.20 -14.97
CA TYR A 513 4.50 -18.66 -13.98
C TYR A 513 4.82 -19.16 -12.56
N ARG A 514 5.44 -20.34 -12.42
CA ARG A 514 5.79 -20.92 -11.11
C ARG A 514 6.90 -20.13 -10.43
N ILE A 515 7.94 -19.75 -11.16
CA ILE A 515 9.04 -18.92 -10.63
C ILE A 515 8.46 -17.60 -10.14
N PHE A 516 7.66 -16.94 -10.98
CA PHE A 516 6.93 -15.74 -10.60
C PHE A 516 6.13 -15.94 -9.30
N PHE A 517 5.19 -16.89 -9.29
CA PHE A 517 4.24 -17.01 -8.19
C PHE A 517 4.88 -17.42 -6.86
N ILE A 518 5.80 -18.41 -6.88
CA ILE A 518 6.45 -18.90 -5.66
C ILE A 518 7.33 -17.80 -5.05
N THR A 519 8.19 -17.17 -5.86
CA THR A 519 9.04 -16.06 -5.38
C THR A 519 8.19 -14.90 -4.90
N HIS A 520 7.14 -14.53 -5.64
CA HIS A 520 6.28 -13.42 -5.28
C HIS A 520 5.57 -13.65 -3.95
N LEU A 521 5.02 -14.85 -3.72
CA LEU A 521 4.34 -15.18 -2.47
C LEU A 521 5.30 -15.20 -1.28
N ILE A 522 6.44 -15.90 -1.39
CA ILE A 522 7.40 -16.04 -0.29
C ILE A 522 7.95 -14.67 0.11
N VAL A 523 8.40 -13.88 -0.87
CA VAL A 523 9.00 -12.57 -0.59
C VAL A 523 7.93 -11.59 -0.11
N ALA A 524 6.70 -11.62 -0.63
CA ALA A 524 5.61 -10.77 -0.12
C ALA A 524 5.20 -11.12 1.33
N LEU A 525 5.42 -12.34 1.80
CA LEU A 525 5.19 -12.70 3.21
C LEU A 525 6.38 -12.36 4.11
N ALA A 526 7.61 -12.43 3.58
CA ALA A 526 8.83 -12.13 4.33
C ALA A 526 9.14 -10.62 4.44
N LEU A 527 8.72 -9.83 3.45
CA LEU A 527 9.03 -8.39 3.39
C LEU A 527 8.42 -7.58 4.56
N PRO A 528 7.15 -7.78 4.96
CA PRO A 528 6.55 -6.94 6.02
C PRO A 528 7.28 -7.07 7.37
N PRO A 529 7.65 -8.26 7.88
CA PRO A 529 8.51 -8.36 9.07
C PRO A 529 9.84 -7.63 8.94
N VAL A 530 10.53 -7.71 7.79
CA VAL A 530 11.80 -7.00 7.58
C VAL A 530 11.60 -5.48 7.63
N VAL A 531 10.54 -4.97 6.98
CA VAL A 531 10.20 -3.53 7.01
C VAL A 531 9.77 -3.07 8.40
N PHE A 532 9.08 -3.92 9.16
CA PHE A 532 8.69 -3.65 10.55
C PHE A 532 9.90 -3.36 11.43
N PHE A 533 10.96 -4.17 11.33
CA PHE A 533 12.20 -3.97 12.09
C PHE A 533 13.15 -2.94 11.46
N HIS A 534 12.95 -2.59 10.19
CA HIS A 534 13.76 -1.56 9.53
C HIS A 534 13.46 -0.14 10.08
N HIS A 535 12.19 0.18 10.37
CA HIS A 535 11.83 1.49 10.92
C HIS A 535 10.48 1.52 11.66
N ARG A 536 10.42 2.21 12.82
CA ARG A 536 9.21 2.26 13.67
C ARG A 536 8.04 3.02 13.05
N SER A 537 8.30 4.06 12.25
CA SER A 537 7.20 4.79 11.55
C SER A 537 6.45 3.94 10.52
N SER A 538 7.03 2.84 10.03
CA SER A 538 6.35 1.92 9.10
C SER A 538 5.44 0.90 9.77
N THR A 539 5.55 0.73 11.09
CA THR A 539 4.85 -0.31 11.85
C THR A 539 3.34 -0.29 11.63
N PHE A 540 2.73 0.90 11.63
CA PHE A 540 1.28 1.04 11.44
C PHE A 540 0.82 0.46 10.08
N TYR A 541 1.44 0.87 8.98
CA TYR A 541 1.07 0.44 7.64
C TYR A 541 1.34 -1.06 7.40
N VAL A 542 2.43 -1.57 7.97
CA VAL A 542 2.77 -3.00 7.91
C VAL A 542 1.74 -3.83 8.69
N ALA A 543 1.41 -3.42 9.91
CA ALA A 543 0.43 -4.11 10.74
C ALA A 543 -0.95 -4.14 10.09
N GLU A 544 -1.39 -3.02 9.52
CA GLU A 544 -2.65 -2.93 8.77
C GLU A 544 -2.66 -3.88 7.56
N ALA A 545 -1.61 -3.85 6.73
CA ALA A 545 -1.50 -4.72 5.56
C ALA A 545 -1.55 -6.22 5.93
N LEU A 546 -0.84 -6.62 6.98
CA LEU A 546 -0.83 -7.99 7.48
C LEU A 546 -2.18 -8.41 8.06
N ALA A 547 -2.83 -7.54 8.85
CA ALA A 547 -4.14 -7.81 9.42
C ALA A 547 -5.19 -8.07 8.33
N LEU A 548 -5.24 -7.21 7.30
CA LEU A 548 -6.15 -7.35 6.16
C LEU A 548 -5.90 -8.65 5.38
N PHE A 549 -4.64 -9.02 5.20
CA PHE A 549 -4.26 -10.27 4.54
C PHE A 549 -4.66 -11.52 5.34
N ILE A 550 -4.44 -11.52 6.67
CA ILE A 550 -4.82 -12.62 7.55
C ILE A 550 -6.35 -12.81 7.56
N ILE A 551 -7.11 -11.71 7.59
CA ILE A 551 -8.58 -11.75 7.49
C ILE A 551 -9.02 -12.39 6.17
N ASP A 552 -8.43 -11.99 5.03
CA ASP A 552 -8.72 -12.61 3.73
C ASP A 552 -8.42 -14.11 3.73
N LEU A 553 -7.26 -14.51 4.27
CA LEU A 553 -6.85 -15.91 4.34
C LEU A 553 -7.82 -16.75 5.18
N ALA A 554 -8.24 -16.23 6.35
CA ALA A 554 -9.21 -16.90 7.20
C ALA A 554 -10.56 -17.07 6.48
N LEU A 555 -11.06 -16.02 5.84
CA LEU A 555 -12.33 -16.08 5.09
C LEU A 555 -12.25 -17.03 3.90
N ARG A 556 -11.12 -17.08 3.19
CA ARG A 556 -10.88 -18.05 2.11
C ARG A 556 -10.86 -19.47 2.65
N LYS A 557 -10.17 -19.72 3.77
CA LYS A 557 -10.10 -21.04 4.40
C LYS A 557 -11.47 -21.55 4.83
N MET A 558 -12.33 -20.67 5.37
CA MET A 558 -13.72 -21.00 5.72
C MET A 558 -14.58 -21.28 4.48
N ASP A 559 -14.28 -20.62 3.36
CA ASP A 559 -15.04 -20.77 2.11
C ASP A 559 -14.65 -22.01 1.31
N THR A 560 -13.40 -22.45 1.38
CA THR A 560 -12.92 -23.66 0.72
C THR A 560 -13.59 -24.91 1.28
N PHE A 561 -13.97 -25.84 0.41
CA PHE A 561 -14.45 -27.17 0.79
C PHE A 561 -13.79 -28.25 -0.08
N THR A 562 -13.71 -29.47 0.44
CA THR A 562 -13.18 -30.63 -0.30
C THR A 562 -14.32 -31.60 -0.58
N THR A 563 -14.39 -32.09 -1.80
CA THR A 563 -15.48 -32.97 -2.25
C THR A 563 -14.96 -34.03 -3.23
N ASP A 564 -15.62 -35.18 -3.25
CA ASP A 564 -15.28 -36.30 -4.13
C ASP A 564 -15.85 -36.07 -5.54
N ALA A 565 -14.97 -35.73 -6.47
CA ALA A 565 -15.32 -35.36 -7.84
C ALA A 565 -15.10 -36.51 -8.83
N SER A 566 -15.94 -36.59 -9.86
CA SER A 566 -15.77 -37.47 -11.01
C SER A 566 -15.03 -36.76 -12.13
N LEU A 567 -14.06 -37.45 -12.75
CA LEU A 567 -13.25 -36.94 -13.86
C LEU A 567 -13.51 -37.78 -15.10
N VAL A 568 -14.09 -37.17 -16.14
CA VAL A 568 -14.49 -37.87 -17.38
C VAL A 568 -13.81 -37.22 -18.57
N PRO A 569 -12.94 -37.93 -19.33
CA PRO A 569 -12.37 -37.41 -20.56
C PRO A 569 -13.46 -37.30 -21.65
N ILE A 570 -13.45 -36.21 -22.42
CA ILE A 570 -14.38 -36.00 -23.53
C ILE A 570 -13.81 -36.63 -24.81
N PRO A 571 -14.46 -37.65 -25.40
CA PRO A 571 -13.92 -38.39 -26.55
C PRO A 571 -13.58 -37.48 -27.74
N GLY A 572 -12.43 -37.76 -28.38
CA GLY A 572 -11.97 -37.01 -29.55
C GLY A 572 -11.56 -35.56 -29.28
N SER A 573 -11.47 -35.15 -28.01
CA SER A 573 -11.03 -33.80 -27.59
C SER A 573 -9.91 -33.88 -26.57
N ASN A 574 -9.26 -32.76 -26.28
CA ASN A 574 -8.31 -32.64 -25.15
C ASN A 574 -8.97 -32.00 -23.92
N LEU A 575 -10.27 -32.26 -23.72
CA LEU A 575 -11.05 -31.72 -22.62
C LEU A 575 -11.39 -32.80 -21.60
N ILE A 576 -11.47 -32.40 -20.33
CA ILE A 576 -11.92 -33.22 -19.21
C ILE A 576 -13.11 -32.53 -18.56
N LYS A 577 -14.19 -33.27 -18.38
CA LYS A 577 -15.36 -32.89 -17.60
C LYS A 577 -15.14 -33.29 -16.14
N ILE A 578 -15.26 -32.33 -15.24
CA ILE A 578 -15.12 -32.53 -13.79
C ILE A 578 -16.50 -32.29 -13.17
N VAL A 579 -17.08 -33.30 -12.53
CA VAL A 579 -18.38 -33.19 -11.84
C VAL A 579 -18.15 -33.34 -10.35
N ALA A 580 -18.49 -32.30 -9.58
CA ALA A 580 -18.21 -32.21 -8.16
C ALA A 580 -19.46 -31.79 -7.36
N PRO A 581 -19.90 -32.55 -6.35
CA PRO A 581 -21.03 -32.14 -5.52
C PRO A 581 -20.63 -31.00 -4.58
N VAL A 582 -21.43 -29.95 -4.55
CA VAL A 582 -21.26 -28.79 -3.67
C VAL A 582 -22.08 -28.99 -2.39
N PRO A 583 -21.55 -28.65 -1.20
CA PRO A 583 -22.32 -28.73 0.04
C PRO A 583 -23.66 -27.97 -0.05
N PRO A 584 -24.78 -28.53 0.46
CA PRO A 584 -26.10 -27.90 0.35
C PRO A 584 -26.18 -26.48 0.93
N GLN A 585 -25.37 -26.18 1.96
CA GLN A 585 -25.30 -24.85 2.58
C GLN A 585 -24.63 -23.82 1.67
N LYS A 586 -23.85 -24.26 0.68
CA LYS A 586 -23.10 -23.40 -0.24
C LYS A 586 -23.69 -23.37 -1.65
N ILE A 587 -24.58 -24.28 -2.06
CA ILE A 587 -25.07 -24.41 -3.45
C ILE A 587 -25.78 -23.15 -3.99
N SER A 588 -26.53 -22.42 -3.16
CA SER A 588 -27.36 -21.29 -3.60
C SER A 588 -26.54 -20.21 -4.32
N ARG A 589 -25.38 -19.82 -3.76
CA ARG A 589 -24.52 -18.81 -4.38
C ARG A 589 -23.92 -19.24 -5.73
N PHE A 590 -23.79 -20.54 -5.99
CA PHE A 590 -23.31 -21.04 -7.28
C PHE A 590 -24.43 -20.96 -8.32
N ARG A 591 -25.67 -21.29 -7.94
CA ARG A 591 -26.85 -21.20 -8.82
C ARG A 591 -27.20 -19.75 -9.19
N GLU A 592 -27.08 -18.83 -8.24
CA GLU A 592 -27.41 -17.41 -8.44
C GLU A 592 -26.37 -16.63 -9.26
N SER A 593 -25.21 -17.23 -9.58
CA SER A 593 -24.07 -16.52 -10.17
C SER A 593 -23.54 -17.21 -11.44
N PRO A 594 -24.33 -17.30 -12.52
CA PRO A 594 -23.89 -17.90 -13.78
C PRO A 594 -22.70 -17.15 -14.38
N GLY A 595 -21.74 -17.89 -14.95
CA GLY A 595 -20.52 -17.31 -15.53
C GLY A 595 -19.44 -16.94 -14.48
N THR A 596 -19.58 -17.43 -13.25
CA THR A 596 -18.51 -17.36 -12.24
C THR A 596 -17.54 -18.54 -12.36
N HIS A 597 -16.41 -18.47 -11.67
CA HIS A 597 -15.39 -19.51 -11.66
C HIS A 597 -14.98 -19.88 -10.24
N VAL A 598 -14.27 -20.99 -10.09
CA VAL A 598 -13.72 -21.46 -8.82
C VAL A 598 -12.21 -21.65 -8.94
N TYR A 599 -11.49 -21.57 -7.83
CA TYR A 599 -10.13 -22.07 -7.75
C TYR A 599 -10.15 -23.53 -7.32
N LEU A 600 -9.57 -24.40 -8.15
CA LEU A 600 -9.43 -25.82 -7.90
C LEU A 600 -8.01 -26.12 -7.44
N SER A 601 -7.87 -26.97 -6.43
CA SER A 601 -6.60 -27.52 -5.98
C SER A 601 -6.71 -29.02 -5.66
N ILE A 602 -5.58 -29.72 -5.72
CA ILE A 602 -5.51 -31.17 -5.45
C ILE A 602 -5.04 -31.37 -4.00
N PRO A 603 -5.88 -31.90 -3.10
CA PRO A 603 -5.52 -32.15 -1.71
C PRO A 603 -4.45 -33.25 -1.61
N ALA A 604 -3.74 -33.30 -0.48
CA ALA A 604 -2.61 -34.21 -0.28
C ALA A 604 -2.95 -35.70 -0.53
N SER A 605 -4.19 -36.12 -0.21
CA SER A 605 -4.69 -37.48 -0.44
C SER A 605 -4.76 -37.90 -1.91
N SER A 606 -4.82 -36.95 -2.84
CA SER A 606 -4.91 -37.19 -4.28
C SER A 606 -3.61 -36.90 -5.03
N ARG A 607 -2.52 -36.61 -4.31
CA ARG A 607 -1.23 -36.27 -4.92
C ARG A 607 -0.41 -37.52 -5.29
N PRO A 608 0.40 -37.48 -6.36
CA PRO A 608 1.25 -38.59 -6.80
C PRO A 608 2.26 -39.10 -5.77
N SER A 609 2.75 -38.22 -4.90
CA SER A 609 3.76 -38.53 -3.87
C SER A 609 3.33 -37.85 -2.58
N PRO A 610 2.98 -38.62 -1.53
CA PRO A 610 2.54 -38.08 -0.24
C PRO A 610 3.70 -37.61 0.66
N SER A 611 4.96 -37.77 0.23
CA SER A 611 6.11 -37.37 1.05
C SER A 611 6.18 -35.85 1.23
N ALA A 612 6.09 -35.38 2.48
CA ALA A 612 6.19 -33.97 2.88
C ALA A 612 7.56 -33.34 2.56
N VAL A 613 8.57 -34.15 2.22
CA VAL A 613 9.94 -33.72 1.90
C VAL A 613 10.15 -33.57 0.39
N SER A 614 9.19 -33.97 -0.44
CA SER A 614 9.32 -33.87 -1.91
C SER A 614 9.05 -32.44 -2.40
N ALA A 615 9.86 -31.94 -3.34
CA ALA A 615 9.57 -30.70 -4.07
C ALA A 615 8.18 -30.70 -4.73
N SER A 616 7.64 -31.88 -5.06
CA SER A 616 6.28 -32.04 -5.58
C SER A 616 5.20 -31.67 -4.56
N HIS A 617 5.45 -31.84 -3.26
CA HIS A 617 4.52 -31.50 -2.18
C HIS A 617 4.24 -29.99 -2.14
N TYR A 618 5.32 -29.18 -2.07
CA TYR A 618 5.22 -27.72 -2.08
C TYR A 618 4.62 -27.16 -3.36
N ILE A 619 4.88 -27.81 -4.51
CA ILE A 619 4.30 -27.42 -5.80
C ILE A 619 2.77 -27.48 -5.75
N PHE A 620 2.18 -28.55 -5.20
CA PHE A 620 0.71 -28.69 -5.15
C PHE A 620 0.05 -27.92 -3.99
N GLU A 621 0.78 -27.62 -2.91
CA GLU A 621 0.25 -26.89 -1.77
C GLU A 621 -0.16 -25.45 -2.13
N PHE A 622 0.60 -24.82 -3.04
CA PHE A 622 0.34 -23.46 -3.50
C PHE A 622 -0.32 -23.38 -4.88
N MET A 623 -0.80 -24.51 -5.42
CA MET A 623 -1.36 -24.60 -6.76
C MET A 623 -2.89 -24.48 -6.76
N PHE A 624 -3.36 -23.29 -7.09
CA PHE A 624 -4.78 -22.97 -7.23
C PHE A 624 -5.03 -22.45 -8.64
N ASN A 625 -5.75 -23.21 -9.46
CA ASN A 625 -6.04 -22.84 -10.84
C ASN A 625 -7.51 -22.47 -11.00
N PRO A 626 -7.82 -21.34 -11.67
CA PRO A 626 -9.20 -20.94 -11.91
C PRO A 626 -9.83 -21.82 -13.00
N PHE A 627 -11.06 -22.27 -12.76
CA PHE A 627 -11.91 -22.98 -13.73
C PHE A 627 -13.32 -22.42 -13.68
N THR A 628 -13.85 -22.06 -14.84
CA THR A 628 -15.20 -21.52 -14.96
C THR A 628 -16.24 -22.60 -14.71
N ILE A 629 -17.30 -22.22 -13.99
CA ILE A 629 -18.45 -23.08 -13.71
C ILE A 629 -19.28 -23.18 -14.98
N ALA A 630 -19.24 -24.35 -15.64
CA ALA A 630 -19.89 -24.57 -16.93
C ALA A 630 -21.38 -24.95 -16.80
N LEU A 631 -21.74 -25.57 -15.67
CA LEU A 631 -23.12 -25.89 -15.30
C LEU A 631 -23.20 -26.07 -13.78
N VAL A 632 -24.32 -25.65 -13.20
CA VAL A 632 -24.77 -26.06 -11.87
C VAL A 632 -26.11 -26.72 -12.07
N ASP A 633 -26.27 -27.96 -11.64
CA ASP A 633 -27.51 -28.69 -11.82
C ASP A 633 -28.64 -28.06 -10.97
N GLU A 634 -29.84 -27.96 -11.55
CA GLU A 634 -31.01 -27.42 -10.86
C GLU A 634 -31.58 -28.43 -9.85
N HIS A 635 -31.55 -29.71 -10.20
CA HIS A 635 -32.13 -30.81 -9.45
C HIS A 635 -31.11 -31.52 -8.56
N SER A 636 -29.82 -31.50 -8.93
CA SER A 636 -28.72 -32.03 -8.12
C SER A 636 -27.88 -30.92 -7.48
N THR A 637 -26.98 -31.28 -6.57
CA THR A 637 -25.99 -30.36 -5.99
C THR A 637 -24.69 -30.30 -6.80
N ASP A 638 -24.71 -30.83 -8.03
CA ASP A 638 -23.49 -31.00 -8.81
C ASP A 638 -23.11 -29.75 -9.58
N LEU A 639 -21.81 -29.46 -9.50
CA LEU A 639 -21.10 -28.47 -10.25
C LEU A 639 -20.31 -29.17 -11.36
N THR A 640 -20.39 -28.66 -12.58
CA THR A 640 -19.58 -29.13 -13.71
C THR A 640 -18.56 -28.09 -14.12
N LEU A 641 -17.29 -28.51 -14.21
CA LEU A 641 -16.17 -27.74 -14.77
C LEU A 641 -15.66 -28.42 -16.04
N ILE A 642 -15.17 -27.62 -16.98
CA ILE A 642 -14.53 -28.12 -18.21
C ILE A 642 -13.07 -27.67 -18.20
N ALA A 643 -12.15 -28.63 -18.10
CA ALA A 643 -10.71 -28.38 -18.08
C ALA A 643 -10.09 -28.78 -19.42
N ARG A 644 -9.34 -27.86 -20.04
CA ARG A 644 -8.51 -28.17 -21.22
C ARG A 644 -7.17 -28.74 -20.74
N CYS A 645 -6.76 -29.86 -21.29
CA CYS A 645 -5.46 -30.46 -20.99
C CYS A 645 -4.34 -29.61 -21.63
N LEU A 646 -3.59 -28.92 -20.77
CA LEU A 646 -2.40 -28.14 -21.13
C LEU A 646 -1.14 -28.79 -20.52
N ASN A 647 0.04 -28.28 -20.88
CA ASN A 647 1.34 -28.74 -20.38
C ASN A 647 1.64 -28.31 -18.93
N GLY A 648 0.64 -27.83 -18.20
CA GLY A 648 0.75 -27.44 -16.80
C GLY A 648 0.60 -28.62 -15.84
N PRO A 649 1.13 -28.53 -14.62
CA PRO A 649 1.14 -29.64 -13.65
C PRO A 649 -0.28 -29.99 -13.17
N MET A 650 -1.14 -28.99 -12.98
CA MET A 650 -2.53 -29.19 -12.60
C MET A 650 -3.28 -30.01 -13.66
N THR A 651 -3.32 -29.53 -14.90
CA THR A 651 -4.07 -30.16 -15.98
C THR A 651 -3.49 -31.51 -16.40
N GLN A 652 -2.16 -31.69 -16.38
CA GLN A 652 -1.53 -33.00 -16.61
C GLN A 652 -1.91 -33.99 -15.52
N ASN A 653 -1.94 -33.57 -14.24
CA ASN A 653 -2.34 -34.44 -13.15
C ASN A 653 -3.82 -34.80 -13.23
N LEU A 654 -4.70 -33.83 -13.50
CA LEU A 654 -6.12 -34.09 -13.78
C LEU A 654 -6.30 -35.08 -14.94
N THR A 655 -5.49 -34.98 -16.01
CA THR A 655 -5.50 -35.93 -17.12
C THR A 655 -5.07 -37.32 -16.70
N ARG A 656 -3.99 -37.42 -15.93
CA ARG A 656 -3.50 -38.69 -15.39
C ARG A 656 -4.55 -39.35 -14.50
N LEU A 657 -5.18 -38.57 -13.63
CA LEU A 657 -6.23 -39.02 -12.73
C LEU A 657 -7.48 -39.46 -13.52
N ALA A 658 -7.90 -38.68 -14.53
CA ALA A 658 -9.02 -39.04 -15.41
C ALA A 658 -8.76 -40.35 -16.18
N ASN A 659 -7.55 -40.54 -16.71
CA ASN A 659 -7.18 -41.74 -17.46
C ASN A 659 -6.99 -42.97 -16.56
N ALA A 660 -6.58 -42.78 -15.30
CA ALA A 660 -6.43 -43.85 -14.31
C ALA A 660 -7.76 -44.21 -13.62
N SER A 661 -8.76 -43.34 -13.72
CA SER A 661 -10.07 -43.54 -13.10
C SER A 661 -10.83 -44.65 -13.82
N THR A 662 -11.22 -45.69 -13.10
CA THR A 662 -12.24 -46.64 -13.56
C THR A 662 -13.63 -46.01 -13.42
N ALA A 663 -14.61 -46.49 -14.20
CA ALA A 663 -15.97 -45.98 -14.15
C ALA A 663 -16.52 -45.99 -12.71
N GLY A 664 -16.84 -44.81 -12.17
CA GLY A 664 -17.36 -44.62 -10.81
C GLY A 664 -16.34 -44.24 -9.73
N MET A 665 -15.03 -44.22 -10.03
CA MET A 665 -14.03 -43.71 -9.09
C MET A 665 -14.18 -42.20 -8.91
N LYS A 666 -14.30 -41.76 -7.65
CA LYS A 666 -14.32 -40.35 -7.28
C LYS A 666 -13.00 -39.96 -6.62
N ILE A 667 -12.55 -38.74 -6.88
CA ILE A 667 -11.26 -38.22 -6.43
C ILE A 667 -11.51 -36.94 -5.63
N PRO A 668 -10.97 -36.83 -4.40
CA PRO A 668 -11.17 -35.64 -3.60
C PRO A 668 -10.46 -34.44 -4.25
N LEU A 669 -11.21 -33.37 -4.46
CA LEU A 669 -10.72 -32.09 -4.96
C LEU A 669 -11.15 -30.96 -4.01
N SER A 670 -10.27 -29.99 -3.80
CA SER A 670 -10.60 -28.79 -3.01
C SER A 670 -11.04 -27.66 -3.93
N ILE A 671 -12.18 -27.05 -3.60
CA ILE A 671 -12.85 -26.00 -4.38
C ILE A 671 -13.00 -24.75 -3.50
N GLU A 672 -12.53 -23.62 -4.01
CA GLU A 672 -12.65 -22.29 -3.39
C GLU A 672 -13.44 -21.37 -4.33
N GLY A 673 -14.55 -20.77 -3.87
CA GLY A 673 -15.37 -19.86 -4.67
C GLY A 673 -16.86 -19.87 -4.33
N PRO A 674 -17.71 -19.32 -5.20
CA PRO A 674 -17.44 -18.81 -6.54
C PRO A 674 -16.80 -17.41 -6.56
N TYR A 675 -16.08 -17.10 -7.64
CA TYR A 675 -15.39 -15.84 -7.92
C TYR A 675 -15.73 -15.30 -9.32
N GLY A 676 -15.32 -14.06 -9.58
CA GLY A 676 -15.57 -13.36 -10.84
C GLY A 676 -16.58 -12.22 -10.68
N CYS A 677 -16.78 -11.49 -11.78
CA CYS A 677 -17.65 -10.32 -11.81
C CYS A 677 -19.07 -10.64 -12.30
N ALA A 678 -19.32 -11.86 -12.78
CA ALA A 678 -20.60 -12.26 -13.34
C ALA A 678 -21.76 -12.19 -12.34
N ALA A 679 -21.49 -12.47 -11.05
CA ALA A 679 -22.43 -12.26 -9.95
C ALA A 679 -22.91 -10.81 -9.78
N ARG A 680 -22.25 -9.84 -10.44
CA ARG A 680 -22.56 -8.40 -10.39
C ARG A 680 -22.97 -7.85 -11.76
N PHE A 681 -23.17 -8.71 -12.76
CA PHE A 681 -23.63 -8.29 -14.07
C PHE A 681 -25.03 -7.67 -13.99
N PRO A 682 -25.34 -6.75 -14.92
CA PRO A 682 -26.71 -6.25 -15.06
C PRO A 682 -27.64 -7.39 -15.47
N ASN A 683 -28.93 -7.25 -15.17
CA ASN A 683 -29.93 -8.21 -15.61
C ASN A 683 -30.07 -8.11 -17.15
N PHE A 684 -29.54 -9.11 -17.84
CA PHE A 684 -29.58 -9.20 -19.30
C PHE A 684 -30.96 -9.60 -19.84
N GLY A 685 -31.75 -10.40 -19.11
CA GLY A 685 -33.12 -10.77 -19.52
C GLY A 685 -34.14 -9.64 -19.36
N GLY A 686 -33.78 -8.59 -18.61
CA GLY A 686 -34.63 -7.44 -18.29
C GLY A 686 -34.65 -6.35 -19.37
N PRO A 687 -35.37 -5.23 -19.12
CA PRO A 687 -35.57 -4.17 -20.11
C PRO A 687 -34.32 -3.29 -20.30
N GLU A 688 -33.15 -3.66 -19.76
CA GLU A 688 -31.93 -2.85 -19.83
C GLU A 688 -31.20 -2.96 -21.17
N PHE A 689 -31.38 -4.10 -21.86
CA PHE A 689 -30.73 -4.41 -23.13
C PHE A 689 -31.77 -4.84 -24.17
N ASP A 690 -31.55 -4.39 -25.39
CA ASP A 690 -32.44 -4.67 -26.53
C ASP A 690 -31.84 -5.81 -27.38
N GLN A 691 -30.50 -5.91 -27.45
CA GLN A 691 -29.75 -6.96 -28.14
C GLN A 691 -28.56 -7.43 -27.30
N ILE A 692 -28.29 -8.73 -27.31
CA ILE A 692 -27.19 -9.37 -26.56
C ILE A 692 -26.38 -10.23 -27.52
N LEU A 693 -25.09 -9.94 -27.66
CA LEU A 693 -24.15 -10.74 -28.44
C LEU A 693 -23.17 -11.45 -27.50
N LEU A 694 -23.21 -12.79 -27.52
CA LEU A 694 -22.30 -13.63 -26.75
C LEU A 694 -21.34 -14.35 -27.70
N VAL A 695 -20.03 -14.20 -27.51
CA VAL A 695 -19.02 -14.79 -28.39
C VAL A 695 -18.07 -15.68 -27.59
N ALA A 696 -18.01 -16.96 -27.94
CA ALA A 696 -17.16 -17.96 -27.32
C ALA A 696 -16.13 -18.52 -28.30
N GLY A 697 -14.88 -18.66 -27.84
CA GLY A 697 -13.82 -19.36 -28.56
C GLY A 697 -13.31 -20.56 -27.77
N GLY A 698 -13.38 -21.76 -28.37
CA GLY A 698 -12.93 -23.01 -27.74
C GLY A 698 -13.62 -23.28 -26.42
N VAL A 699 -12.83 -23.47 -25.36
CA VAL A 699 -13.32 -23.72 -23.99
C VAL A 699 -13.96 -22.49 -23.32
N GLY A 700 -13.84 -21.29 -23.92
CA GLY A 700 -14.51 -20.07 -23.43
C GLY A 700 -16.04 -20.17 -23.39
N ALA A 701 -16.63 -21.17 -24.04
CA ALA A 701 -18.04 -21.51 -23.88
C ALA A 701 -18.42 -21.92 -22.45
N SER A 702 -17.47 -22.38 -21.63
CA SER A 702 -17.70 -22.62 -20.20
C SER A 702 -18.15 -21.37 -19.44
N PHE A 703 -17.80 -20.17 -19.90
CA PHE A 703 -18.31 -18.89 -19.37
C PHE A 703 -19.60 -18.45 -20.07
N VAL A 704 -19.58 -18.47 -21.40
CA VAL A 704 -20.67 -17.91 -22.21
C VAL A 704 -21.97 -18.71 -22.06
N LEU A 705 -21.89 -20.03 -21.97
CA LEU A 705 -23.06 -20.90 -21.99
C LEU A 705 -23.94 -20.80 -20.72
N PRO A 706 -23.39 -20.77 -19.49
CA PRO A 706 -24.17 -20.45 -18.29
C PRO A 706 -24.89 -19.10 -18.39
N VAL A 707 -24.22 -18.08 -18.93
CA VAL A 707 -24.82 -16.75 -19.12
C VAL A 707 -25.95 -16.81 -20.14
N TYR A 708 -25.75 -17.51 -21.25
CA TYR A 708 -26.77 -17.74 -22.28
C TYR A 708 -28.02 -18.42 -21.69
N ARG A 709 -27.84 -19.51 -20.94
CA ARG A 709 -28.92 -20.24 -20.28
C ARG A 709 -29.67 -19.35 -19.28
N SER A 710 -28.95 -18.55 -18.49
CA SER A 710 -29.55 -17.61 -17.54
C SER A 710 -30.40 -16.54 -18.24
N VAL A 711 -29.91 -15.96 -19.35
CA VAL A 711 -30.67 -14.98 -20.14
C VAL A 711 -31.99 -15.57 -20.65
N LEU A 712 -31.95 -16.79 -21.20
CA LEU A 712 -33.14 -17.44 -21.73
C LEU A 712 -34.10 -17.93 -20.63
N GLY A 713 -33.56 -18.37 -19.49
CA GLY A 713 -34.36 -18.74 -18.32
C GLY A 713 -35.15 -17.56 -17.75
N GLU A 714 -34.56 -16.36 -17.77
CA GLU A 714 -35.26 -15.12 -17.37
C GLU A 714 -36.22 -14.61 -18.46
N ASN A 715 -35.80 -14.64 -19.73
CA ASN A 715 -36.58 -14.14 -20.84
C ASN A 715 -36.33 -14.95 -22.13
N PRO A 716 -37.20 -15.93 -22.45
CA PRO A 716 -37.07 -16.77 -23.65
C PRO A 716 -37.11 -15.96 -24.96
N ARG A 717 -37.73 -14.76 -24.93
CA ARG A 717 -37.86 -13.86 -26.10
C ARG A 717 -36.73 -12.84 -26.19
N ALA A 718 -35.73 -12.89 -25.31
CA ALA A 718 -34.58 -12.00 -25.37
C ALA A 718 -33.90 -12.09 -26.75
N GLY A 719 -33.52 -10.93 -27.29
CA GLY A 719 -32.75 -10.77 -28.52
C GLY A 719 -31.29 -11.18 -28.33
N VAL A 720 -31.04 -12.44 -28.00
CA VAL A 720 -29.71 -13.00 -27.75
C VAL A 720 -29.21 -13.75 -28.98
N THR A 721 -27.97 -13.49 -29.38
CA THR A 721 -27.23 -14.23 -30.39
C THR A 721 -25.97 -14.80 -29.75
N MET A 722 -25.82 -16.12 -29.79
CA MET A 722 -24.61 -16.79 -29.31
C MET A 722 -23.79 -17.27 -30.50
N VAL A 723 -22.52 -16.90 -30.54
CA VAL A 723 -21.54 -17.35 -31.53
C VAL A 723 -20.52 -18.21 -30.81
N TRP A 724 -20.31 -19.43 -31.25
CA TRP A 724 -19.31 -20.33 -30.67
C TRP A 724 -18.41 -20.88 -31.76
N ALA A 725 -17.12 -20.59 -31.68
CA ALA A 725 -16.12 -21.11 -32.60
C ALA A 725 -15.23 -22.14 -31.90
N VAL A 726 -15.15 -23.36 -32.45
CA VAL A 726 -14.30 -24.46 -31.96
C VAL A 726 -13.45 -25.03 -33.08
N ARG A 727 -12.35 -25.72 -32.73
CA ARG A 727 -11.48 -26.34 -33.73
C ARG A 727 -12.09 -27.62 -34.29
N SER A 728 -12.66 -28.46 -33.44
CA SER A 728 -13.27 -29.75 -33.78
C SER A 728 -14.69 -29.84 -33.21
N ALA A 729 -15.56 -30.62 -33.84
CA ALA A 729 -16.91 -30.89 -33.33
C ALA A 729 -16.89 -31.59 -31.96
N SER A 730 -15.86 -32.41 -31.68
CA SER A 730 -15.66 -33.07 -30.39
C SER A 730 -15.56 -32.09 -29.22
N ASP A 731 -14.92 -30.92 -29.41
CA ASP A 731 -14.82 -29.84 -28.41
C ASP A 731 -16.19 -29.23 -28.04
N ALA A 732 -17.24 -29.47 -28.85
CA ALA A 732 -18.58 -28.95 -28.65
C ALA A 732 -19.60 -29.99 -28.13
N THR A 733 -19.16 -31.21 -27.78
CA THR A 733 -20.06 -32.30 -27.34
C THR A 733 -20.42 -32.24 -25.87
N TRP A 734 -19.56 -31.68 -25.02
CA TRP A 734 -19.75 -31.63 -23.58
C TRP A 734 -21.06 -30.96 -23.10
N PRO A 735 -21.64 -29.93 -23.77
CA PRO A 735 -22.92 -29.36 -23.36
C PRO A 735 -24.12 -30.25 -23.64
N ALA A 736 -24.01 -31.15 -24.64
CA ALA A 736 -25.09 -32.02 -25.10
C ALA A 736 -25.26 -33.28 -24.22
N SER A 737 -24.28 -33.58 -23.37
CA SER A 737 -24.27 -34.81 -22.57
C SER A 737 -25.28 -34.83 -21.41
N ASP A 738 -25.87 -33.69 -21.01
CA ASP A 738 -26.62 -33.59 -19.73
C ASP A 738 -28.06 -33.04 -19.84
N VAL A 739 -28.53 -32.50 -20.98
CA VAL A 739 -29.87 -31.86 -21.06
C VAL A 739 -30.63 -32.24 -22.34
N SER A 740 -31.91 -32.58 -22.18
CA SER A 740 -32.89 -33.06 -23.18
C SER A 740 -33.28 -32.07 -24.29
N GLN A 741 -32.58 -30.94 -24.43
CA GLN A 741 -32.64 -30.06 -25.58
C GLN A 741 -31.21 -29.73 -25.98
N SER A 742 -30.77 -30.27 -27.11
CA SER A 742 -29.44 -30.00 -27.64
C SER A 742 -29.33 -28.49 -27.90
N ILE A 743 -28.47 -27.80 -27.15
CA ILE A 743 -28.13 -26.38 -27.38
C ILE A 743 -27.70 -26.13 -28.84
N LEU A 744 -27.24 -27.17 -29.53
CA LEU A 744 -26.87 -27.14 -30.93
C LEU A 744 -28.08 -27.05 -31.88
N GLU A 745 -29.30 -27.31 -31.39
CA GLU A 745 -30.55 -27.19 -32.13
C GLU A 745 -31.22 -25.81 -31.97
N ASP A 746 -30.74 -24.97 -31.06
CA ASP A 746 -31.28 -23.63 -30.86
C ASP A 746 -30.84 -22.70 -32.01
N ASN A 747 -31.82 -22.13 -32.71
CA ASN A 747 -31.60 -21.20 -33.83
C ASN A 747 -30.82 -19.92 -33.44
N LYS A 748 -30.76 -19.58 -32.15
CA LYS A 748 -29.99 -18.44 -31.64
C LYS A 748 -28.50 -18.75 -31.43
N VAL A 749 -28.09 -20.02 -31.56
CA VAL A 749 -26.70 -20.48 -31.42
C VAL A 749 -26.08 -20.73 -32.80
N GLN A 750 -24.98 -20.05 -33.08
CA GLN A 750 -24.20 -20.20 -34.31
C GLN A 750 -22.87 -20.88 -33.99
N LEU A 751 -22.80 -22.19 -34.24
CA LEU A 751 -21.57 -22.97 -34.09
C LEU A 751 -20.70 -22.87 -35.37
N TYR A 752 -19.42 -22.56 -35.22
CA TYR A 752 -18.41 -22.48 -36.28
C TYR A 752 -17.27 -23.47 -36.03
N LEU A 753 -16.90 -24.26 -37.04
CA LEU A 753 -15.80 -25.22 -37.01
C LEU A 753 -14.59 -24.64 -37.77
N THR A 754 -13.46 -24.47 -37.09
CA THR A 754 -12.29 -23.75 -37.65
C THR A 754 -11.07 -24.62 -37.93
N GLY A 755 -11.07 -25.92 -37.59
CA GLY A 755 -9.91 -26.82 -37.70
C GLY A 755 -9.57 -27.23 -39.13
N ASP A 756 -10.57 -27.57 -39.94
CA ASP A 756 -10.41 -28.21 -41.26
C ASP A 756 -9.97 -27.23 -42.39
N ILE A 757 -9.76 -25.96 -42.06
CA ILE A 757 -9.40 -24.91 -43.03
C ILE A 757 -7.91 -24.98 -43.42
N LEU A 758 -7.07 -25.61 -42.58
CA LEU A 758 -5.61 -25.66 -42.79
C LEU A 758 -5.14 -26.84 -43.65
N GLU A 759 -5.90 -27.92 -43.76
CA GLU A 759 -5.53 -29.07 -44.63
C GLU A 759 -5.97 -28.87 -46.09
N SER A 760 -6.96 -28.00 -46.34
CA SER A 760 -7.52 -27.76 -47.68
C SER A 760 -6.73 -26.77 -48.54
N THR A 761 -5.64 -26.18 -48.04
CA THR A 761 -4.80 -25.22 -48.81
C THR A 761 -3.43 -25.76 -49.24
N SER A 762 -3.11 -27.01 -48.92
CA SER A 762 -1.82 -27.63 -49.26
C SER A 762 -2.02 -29.03 -49.86
N GLY A 763 -2.29 -29.11 -51.17
CA GLY A 763 -2.26 -30.41 -51.86
C GLY A 763 -3.08 -30.49 -53.14
N THR A 764 -2.52 -29.99 -54.24
CA THR A 764 -2.81 -30.56 -55.56
C THR A 764 -2.29 -32.00 -55.62
N GLY A 765 -3.21 -32.95 -55.76
CA GLY A 765 -2.99 -34.27 -56.40
C GLY A 765 -2.39 -35.39 -55.54
N SER A 766 -3.21 -36.37 -55.15
CA SER A 766 -3.12 -37.77 -55.61
C SER A 766 -4.16 -38.64 -54.90
N LEU A 767 -4.88 -39.43 -55.69
CA LEU A 767 -5.73 -40.53 -55.24
C LEU A 767 -4.88 -41.69 -54.65
N SER A 768 -5.55 -42.53 -53.84
CA SER A 768 -5.14 -43.78 -53.17
C SER A 768 -4.74 -43.59 -51.71
N GLY A 769 -5.30 -44.25 -50.69
CA GLY A 769 -6.22 -45.38 -50.61
C GLY A 769 -5.92 -46.09 -49.28
N GLY A 770 -6.93 -46.45 -48.49
CA GLY A 770 -6.78 -47.30 -47.28
C GLY A 770 -7.26 -46.71 -45.95
N GLU A 771 -8.54 -46.96 -45.65
CA GLU A 771 -9.20 -47.21 -44.35
C GLU A 771 -8.46 -46.82 -43.05
N THR A 772 -9.06 -45.98 -42.19
CA THR A 772 -10.04 -46.50 -41.23
C THR A 772 -11.17 -45.49 -41.01
N VAL A 773 -12.29 -45.70 -41.70
CA VAL A 773 -13.57 -45.05 -41.42
C VAL A 773 -14.20 -45.82 -40.27
N LEU A 774 -14.00 -45.36 -39.03
CA LEU A 774 -14.89 -45.72 -37.92
C LEU A 774 -16.16 -44.90 -38.06
N GLU A 775 -17.24 -45.60 -38.40
CA GLU A 775 -18.59 -45.13 -38.70
C GLU A 775 -19.11 -44.06 -37.73
N MET A 776 -19.42 -42.87 -38.26
CA MET A 776 -20.25 -41.84 -37.62
C MET A 776 -21.74 -42.07 -37.94
N ASP A 777 -22.28 -43.24 -37.62
CA ASP A 777 -23.67 -43.57 -37.99
C ASP A 777 -24.72 -43.23 -36.92
N HIS A 778 -24.35 -42.50 -35.85
CA HIS A 778 -25.27 -42.13 -34.77
C HIS A 778 -25.72 -40.66 -34.74
N LEU A 779 -25.39 -39.85 -35.75
CA LEU A 779 -25.83 -38.44 -35.83
C LEU A 779 -26.57 -38.05 -37.12
N SER A 780 -26.93 -39.00 -38.00
CA SER A 780 -27.53 -38.65 -39.31
C SER A 780 -29.06 -38.68 -39.37
N GLN A 781 -29.78 -39.16 -38.34
CA GLN A 781 -31.24 -39.22 -38.38
C GLN A 781 -31.95 -38.06 -37.67
N ARG A 782 -31.85 -36.87 -38.28
CA ARG A 782 -32.93 -35.89 -38.52
C ARG A 782 -32.31 -34.51 -38.76
N GLN A 783 -32.46 -34.03 -39.99
CA GLN A 783 -31.91 -32.76 -40.48
C GLN A 783 -32.23 -31.56 -39.56
N PRO A 784 -31.20 -30.87 -39.02
CA PRO A 784 -31.35 -29.48 -38.63
C PRO A 784 -31.53 -28.62 -39.89
N LYS A 785 -32.47 -27.66 -39.86
CA LYS A 785 -32.76 -26.74 -40.98
C LYS A 785 -31.61 -25.78 -41.34
N HIS A 786 -30.40 -25.94 -40.78
CA HIS A 786 -29.21 -25.16 -41.11
C HIS A 786 -28.08 -26.13 -41.51
N SER A 787 -27.73 -26.10 -42.80
CA SER A 787 -26.74 -26.99 -43.43
C SER A 787 -25.38 -27.00 -42.69
N PRO A 788 -24.88 -28.16 -42.22
CA PRO A 788 -23.59 -28.26 -41.52
C PRO A 788 -22.36 -27.87 -42.39
N ASP A 789 -22.50 -27.80 -43.72
CA ASP A 789 -21.43 -27.33 -44.61
C ASP A 789 -21.18 -25.81 -44.57
N ARG A 790 -22.15 -24.98 -44.15
CA ARG A 790 -22.02 -23.51 -44.20
C ARG A 790 -21.14 -22.90 -43.10
N ASN A 791 -20.83 -23.67 -42.06
CA ASN A 791 -20.17 -23.17 -40.84
C ASN A 791 -18.77 -23.77 -40.60
N ARG A 792 -18.21 -24.50 -41.56
CA ARG A 792 -16.79 -24.91 -41.59
C ARG A 792 -15.88 -23.75 -42.02
N ARG A 793 -15.94 -22.64 -41.28
CA ARG A 793 -15.16 -21.42 -41.55
C ARG A 793 -14.96 -20.63 -40.26
N ARG A 794 -14.02 -19.69 -40.27
CA ARG A 794 -13.93 -18.68 -39.20
C ARG A 794 -15.16 -17.76 -39.24
N PRO A 795 -15.73 -17.38 -38.07
CA PRO A 795 -16.83 -16.44 -38.02
C PRO A 795 -16.38 -15.06 -38.52
N ASP A 796 -17.17 -14.46 -39.40
CA ASP A 796 -16.98 -13.06 -39.81
C ASP A 796 -17.52 -12.14 -38.70
N LEU A 797 -16.65 -11.86 -37.72
CA LEU A 797 -17.02 -11.07 -36.54
C LEU A 797 -17.46 -9.65 -36.91
N ARG A 798 -16.92 -9.09 -37.99
CA ARG A 798 -17.33 -7.76 -38.47
C ARG A 798 -18.77 -7.79 -38.92
N LYS A 799 -19.11 -8.75 -39.79
CA LYS A 799 -20.49 -8.91 -40.27
C LYS A 799 -21.45 -9.20 -39.13
N ILE A 800 -21.08 -10.07 -38.18
CA ILE A 800 -21.92 -10.39 -37.01
C ILE A 800 -22.17 -9.14 -36.16
N VAL A 801 -21.13 -8.35 -35.87
CA VAL A 801 -21.28 -7.09 -35.14
C VAL A 801 -22.15 -6.11 -35.92
N ASP A 802 -21.90 -5.92 -37.22
CA ASP A 802 -22.71 -5.02 -38.05
C ASP A 802 -24.18 -5.49 -38.09
N ASP A 803 -24.45 -6.80 -38.15
CA ASP A 803 -25.79 -7.38 -38.14
C ASP A 803 -26.52 -7.22 -36.79
N VAL A 804 -25.83 -7.29 -35.66
CA VAL A 804 -26.42 -7.01 -34.35
C VAL A 804 -26.70 -5.51 -34.22
N PHE A 805 -25.78 -4.67 -34.70
CA PHE A 805 -25.83 -3.23 -34.52
C PHE A 805 -26.63 -2.47 -35.57
N LYS A 806 -27.05 -3.10 -36.68
CA LYS A 806 -27.82 -2.48 -37.77
C LYS A 806 -29.21 -1.97 -37.38
N HIS A 807 -29.74 -2.48 -36.27
CA HIS A 807 -31.02 -2.06 -35.72
C HIS A 807 -30.95 -0.63 -35.14
N GLY A 808 -32.06 -0.10 -34.63
CA GLY A 808 -32.21 1.33 -34.33
C GLY A 808 -31.09 1.87 -33.43
N VAL A 809 -30.55 3.07 -33.73
CA VAL A 809 -29.38 3.68 -33.06
C VAL A 809 -29.57 3.88 -31.53
N GLU A 810 -30.81 3.84 -31.06
CA GLU A 810 -31.19 3.96 -29.65
C GLU A 810 -31.14 2.63 -28.87
N GLU A 811 -31.01 1.50 -29.55
CA GLU A 811 -30.87 0.19 -28.90
C GLU A 811 -29.60 0.08 -28.06
N ARG A 812 -29.75 -0.58 -26.92
CA ARG A 812 -28.70 -0.85 -25.94
C ARG A 812 -28.22 -2.27 -26.16
N VAL A 813 -26.93 -2.39 -26.48
CA VAL A 813 -26.32 -3.67 -26.85
C VAL A 813 -25.39 -4.14 -25.74
N ALA A 814 -25.55 -5.37 -25.28
CA ALA A 814 -24.56 -6.05 -24.45
C ALA A 814 -23.70 -6.96 -25.33
N VAL A 815 -22.37 -6.88 -25.17
CA VAL A 815 -21.42 -7.76 -25.85
C VAL A 815 -20.52 -8.42 -24.84
N LEU A 816 -20.51 -9.76 -24.84
CA LEU A 816 -19.66 -10.57 -23.99
C LEU A 816 -18.79 -11.47 -24.85
N VAL A 817 -17.50 -11.54 -24.52
CA VAL A 817 -16.56 -12.41 -25.21
C VAL A 817 -15.69 -13.19 -24.24
N CYS A 818 -15.47 -14.47 -24.53
CA CYS A 818 -14.49 -15.31 -23.85
C CYS A 818 -13.83 -16.25 -24.87
N GLY A 819 -12.55 -16.05 -25.13
CA GLY A 819 -11.84 -16.80 -26.17
C GLY A 819 -10.39 -16.35 -26.33
N PRO A 820 -9.72 -16.74 -27.43
CA PRO A 820 -8.36 -16.30 -27.75
C PRO A 820 -8.26 -14.76 -27.82
N GLU A 821 -7.14 -14.20 -27.36
CA GLU A 821 -6.88 -12.75 -27.30
C GLU A 821 -7.18 -12.05 -28.64
N GLY A 822 -6.67 -12.59 -29.75
CA GLY A 822 -6.91 -12.03 -31.09
C GLY A 822 -8.39 -11.97 -31.50
N MET A 823 -9.23 -12.92 -31.05
CA MET A 823 -10.67 -12.90 -31.30
C MET A 823 -11.36 -11.79 -30.48
N ALA A 824 -10.99 -11.65 -29.21
CA ALA A 824 -11.54 -10.63 -28.33
C ALA A 824 -11.14 -9.21 -28.80
N ASP A 825 -9.90 -9.02 -29.23
CA ASP A 825 -9.37 -7.76 -29.75
C ASP A 825 -10.04 -7.35 -31.06
N GLU A 826 -10.22 -8.29 -31.98
CA GLU A 826 -10.91 -8.06 -33.24
C GLU A 826 -12.37 -7.65 -32.99
N LEU A 827 -13.08 -8.38 -32.12
CA LEU A 827 -14.45 -8.05 -31.74
C LEU A 827 -14.53 -6.67 -31.07
N ARG A 828 -13.61 -6.36 -30.14
CA ARG A 828 -13.52 -5.05 -29.48
C ARG A 828 -13.31 -3.94 -30.50
N ARG A 829 -12.45 -4.14 -31.49
CA ARG A 829 -12.19 -3.15 -32.55
C ARG A 829 -13.46 -2.84 -33.35
N TYR A 830 -14.19 -3.87 -33.77
CA TYR A 830 -15.43 -3.69 -34.55
C TYR A 830 -16.53 -3.02 -33.73
N VAL A 831 -16.75 -3.46 -32.49
CA VAL A 831 -17.71 -2.81 -31.57
C VAL A 831 -17.33 -1.36 -31.28
N GLY A 832 -16.04 -1.07 -31.15
CA GLY A 832 -15.53 0.28 -30.93
C GLY A 832 -15.90 1.27 -32.06
N THR A 833 -16.05 0.80 -33.31
CA THR A 833 -16.52 1.67 -34.40
C THR A 833 -17.95 2.17 -34.17
N TRP A 834 -18.80 1.34 -33.58
CA TRP A 834 -20.19 1.66 -33.24
C TRP A 834 -20.29 2.54 -31.98
N VAL A 835 -19.41 2.32 -31.00
CA VAL A 835 -19.33 3.17 -29.80
C VAL A 835 -18.97 4.62 -30.19
N ARG A 836 -18.00 4.81 -31.10
CA ARG A 836 -17.64 6.14 -31.63
C ARG A 836 -18.77 6.80 -32.43
N LYS A 837 -19.68 6.01 -33.02
CA LYS A 837 -20.92 6.51 -33.65
C LYS A 837 -22.02 6.87 -32.63
N GLY A 838 -21.73 6.75 -31.32
CA GLY A 838 -22.62 7.13 -30.22
C GLY A 838 -23.45 5.99 -29.63
N ARG A 839 -23.29 4.74 -30.11
CA ARG A 839 -24.05 3.58 -29.63
C ARG A 839 -23.79 3.32 -28.15
N LYS A 840 -24.82 2.91 -27.43
CA LYS A 840 -24.72 2.54 -26.01
C LYS A 840 -24.42 1.04 -25.91
N VAL A 841 -23.18 0.73 -25.54
CA VAL A 841 -22.69 -0.64 -25.45
C VAL A 841 -22.23 -0.93 -24.03
N TRP A 842 -22.63 -2.09 -23.52
CA TRP A 842 -22.00 -2.71 -22.36
C TRP A 842 -21.07 -3.82 -22.86
N TRP A 843 -19.80 -3.76 -22.47
CA TRP A 843 -18.76 -4.67 -22.97
C TRP A 843 -18.11 -5.41 -21.82
N HIS A 844 -17.97 -6.73 -21.99
CA HIS A 844 -17.20 -7.57 -21.08
C HIS A 844 -16.33 -8.55 -21.86
N ASN A 845 -15.05 -8.59 -21.50
CA ASN A 845 -14.09 -9.59 -22.00
C ASN A 845 -13.67 -10.44 -20.80
N GLU A 846 -14.06 -11.71 -20.81
CA GLU A 846 -13.66 -12.69 -19.81
C GLU A 846 -12.39 -13.41 -20.28
N SER A 847 -11.29 -13.22 -19.56
CA SER A 847 -9.99 -13.81 -19.90
C SER A 847 -9.18 -14.15 -18.64
N PHE A 848 -8.56 -15.34 -18.63
CA PHE A 848 -7.73 -15.83 -17.52
C PHE A 848 -6.21 -15.80 -17.80
N GLY A 849 -5.77 -14.99 -18.76
CA GLY A 849 -4.35 -14.78 -19.07
C GLY A 849 -3.97 -13.32 -18.84
N TRP A 850 -3.14 -13.05 -17.84
CA TRP A 850 -2.56 -11.72 -17.58
C TRP A 850 -1.05 -11.74 -17.75
#